data_AF-A0AAV5GJM5-F1
#
_entry.id   AF-A0AAV5GJM5-F1
#
_cell.length_a   1.000
_cell.length_b   1.000
_cell.length_c   1.000
_cell.angle_alpha   90.00
_cell.angle_beta   90.00
_cell.angle_gamma   90.00
#
_symmetry.space_group_name_H-M   'P 1'
#
loop_
_entity.id
_entity.type
_entity.pdbx_description
1 polymer ?
#
loop_
_entity_poly.entity_id
_entity_poly.type
_entity_poly.pdbx_seq_one_letter_code
_entity_poly.pdbx_strand_id
1 'polypeptide(L)'
;MSIAITPLSAHPLPPTYLLTVDNAHILLDCGAYDRAYEATLHDGAESRSADVPTTEQVTAYLASLRALAPSLSLVLLSHPLLTSLGLLPFLRAHCGLRCPVYATLPTREMGRYAVEEWVEARSAAERNEVRIEQKSQAAAAQEAAGAAKKRKGKGKAEEVEVGVGEDVMVVKEEEVDGDDALAKAETAQNKQKDPWDDAWKVTQQEIRDAFLAINAVRWTQPIHLTGPLKGYTLVAHRSGHTLGGSLYTLRPSLSSSLSPASSASSLLYAPVFNHVKEHHLDPTSLLHAGNVDDNFRRMGVVIVGAERSKVINVKRIDRERKLLDMITSTLHSGGSILLPTDPSARLFELLVLLESHWQFNNLGAQFPLCLISRTGKEAVGFVRSLTEWMGGQLAGEGTEKLKFNNLRIFASLDEISATIPPSVPKLVLTTPSTLSYGYARALFLDFARNPANLVLLPGLSEPGSLARWLVKEMWEPAQDPGCRYGEGKVGKEVKMDKVVELELDRAHVKMRLQMKRKVYLEGDELEAHLEAEREAAERLAKQQAALERTRRMLADAAGDSDSDSDAEDEDEEADAADEAGHANGEDVVGPTRRRRIGGFTGGAGAWDEFLDADALAGSAGGQSFDIYVRGSYGLRSGGGGGGLQRFRMFPVVERRRRVDAYGEAIDVEGWLKRGQEDDPLMPGGDKQILGKRPREDEPEPQPEEKPEPPHKFVVDRVEVHLQAQLFVVDMEGLSDGRALKTILPQINPRKLVIVDGPEDAISDLASACKSVTSMTQDVYTPALGEKIKVGEETKNFSLRLGDSIMATLRLSRVDDYEVAYVSGVVRIDPESDLPVLERATFGETTAAPAEEAAPDAGEAVPKVEDASAADGAEDEQKSPVQETEPVDPSVLPPLKPSLFIGDLRLALLKERLASIKVPSEFTGEGMLVCGPAPPEAFGYDFTSAAQRAGIDVRKGAKFVRDALLDEAMEASGGRVAVRKVGRGRLVVEGGPGETYFVVRKAVYALHAQAG
;
A
#
# COMPACT_ATOMS: atom_id res chain seq x y z
N MET A 1 -21.87 3.00 -11.69
CA MET A 1 -20.76 2.42 -10.92
C MET A 1 -21.34 1.40 -9.94
N SER A 2 -21.30 0.13 -10.29
CA SER A 2 -21.62 -0.96 -9.37
C SER A 2 -20.40 -1.19 -8.47
N ILE A 3 -20.58 -1.13 -7.14
CA ILE A 3 -19.49 -1.30 -6.19
C ILE A 3 -19.84 -2.46 -5.26
N ALA A 4 -18.97 -3.46 -5.20
CA ALA A 4 -19.02 -4.49 -4.17
C ALA A 4 -17.69 -4.56 -3.42
N ILE A 5 -17.76 -4.79 -2.12
CA ILE A 5 -16.58 -4.97 -1.27
C ILE A 5 -16.63 -6.35 -0.61
N THR A 6 -15.47 -7.01 -0.54
CA THR A 6 -15.29 -8.29 0.13
C THR A 6 -14.05 -8.23 1.02
N PRO A 7 -14.17 -8.31 2.34
CA PRO A 7 -13.02 -8.46 3.23
C PRO A 7 -12.33 -9.80 2.99
N LEU A 8 -11.03 -9.77 2.71
CA LEU A 8 -10.19 -10.96 2.54
C LEU A 8 -9.49 -11.37 3.85
N SER A 9 -9.40 -10.44 4.79
CA SER A 9 -8.88 -10.62 6.14
C SER A 9 -9.77 -9.89 7.14
N ALA A 10 -9.67 -10.30 8.41
CA ALA A 10 -10.35 -9.68 9.54
C ALA A 10 -9.39 -9.60 10.73
N HIS A 11 -9.66 -8.68 11.66
CA HIS A 11 -8.88 -8.55 12.89
C HIS A 11 -8.75 -9.92 13.57
N PRO A 12 -7.54 -10.34 13.99
CA PRO A 12 -6.32 -9.55 14.15
C PRO A 12 -5.36 -9.53 12.94
N LEU A 13 -5.74 -10.12 11.80
CA LEU A 13 -4.94 -10.02 10.58
C LEU A 13 -5.01 -8.60 10.00
N PRO A 14 -3.95 -8.14 9.32
CA PRO A 14 -3.93 -6.84 8.66
C PRO A 14 -5.09 -6.70 7.68
N PRO A 15 -5.77 -5.54 7.65
CA PRO A 15 -6.93 -5.33 6.81
C PRO A 15 -6.58 -5.40 5.31
N THR A 16 -7.34 -6.19 4.55
CA THR A 16 -7.15 -6.35 3.11
C THR A 16 -8.49 -6.64 2.46
N TYR A 17 -8.82 -5.89 1.41
CA TYR A 17 -10.16 -5.91 0.81
C TYR A 17 -10.10 -6.09 -0.70
N LEU A 18 -11.01 -6.91 -1.22
CA LEU A 18 -11.30 -6.98 -2.64
C LEU A 18 -12.46 -6.04 -2.96
N LEU A 19 -12.17 -4.99 -3.72
CA LEU A 19 -13.14 -4.06 -4.25
C LEU A 19 -13.45 -4.44 -5.71
N THR A 20 -14.69 -4.79 -5.98
CA THR A 20 -15.19 -5.01 -7.35
C THR A 20 -15.91 -3.76 -7.82
N VAL A 21 -15.38 -3.11 -8.85
CA VAL A 21 -16.00 -1.96 -9.51
C VAL A 21 -16.40 -2.38 -10.91
N ASP A 22 -17.70 -2.44 -11.16
CA ASP A 22 -18.29 -3.04 -12.36
C ASP A 22 -17.75 -4.45 -12.60
N ASN A 23 -16.85 -4.64 -13.56
CA ASN A 23 -16.21 -5.92 -13.89
C ASN A 23 -14.72 -6.01 -13.45
N ALA A 24 -14.17 -4.95 -12.85
CA ALA A 24 -12.77 -4.89 -12.47
C ALA A 24 -12.55 -5.25 -11.00
N HIS A 25 -11.44 -5.93 -10.72
CA HIS A 25 -11.04 -6.35 -9.38
C HIS A 25 -9.87 -5.51 -8.88
N ILE A 26 -10.10 -4.75 -7.81
CA ILE A 26 -9.12 -3.87 -7.17
C ILE A 26 -8.79 -4.45 -5.80
N LEU A 27 -7.52 -4.72 -5.53
CA LEU A 27 -7.05 -5.08 -4.20
C LEU A 27 -6.72 -3.80 -3.43
N LEU A 28 -7.34 -3.61 -2.27
CA LEU A 28 -7.05 -2.53 -1.33
C LEU A 28 -6.17 -3.07 -0.21
N ASP A 29 -4.92 -2.63 -0.19
CA ASP A 29 -3.85 -3.09 0.70
C ASP A 29 -3.54 -4.60 0.62
N CYS A 30 -2.36 -5.00 1.06
CA CYS A 30 -1.90 -6.40 1.14
C CYS A 30 -0.90 -6.55 2.29
N GLY A 31 -1.42 -6.48 3.50
CA GLY A 31 -0.61 -6.47 4.71
C GLY A 31 -0.06 -7.83 5.12
N ALA A 32 1.11 -7.82 5.75
CA ALA A 32 1.68 -8.94 6.50
C ALA A 32 1.51 -8.73 8.00
N TYR A 33 1.29 -9.82 8.74
CA TYR A 33 1.17 -9.80 10.18
C TYR A 33 2.52 -10.14 10.82
N ASP A 34 3.09 -9.21 11.59
CA ASP A 34 4.41 -9.42 12.16
C ASP A 34 4.35 -10.23 13.47
N ARG A 35 4.39 -11.56 13.37
CA ARG A 35 4.31 -12.48 14.52
C ARG A 35 5.64 -13.16 14.86
N ALA A 36 6.14 -13.12 16.09
CA ALA A 36 7.08 -14.16 16.54
C ALA A 36 6.33 -15.49 16.73
N TYR A 37 6.70 -16.52 15.98
CA TYR A 37 6.16 -17.89 16.09
C TYR A 37 6.22 -18.43 17.54
N GLU A 38 7.15 -17.89 18.33
CA GLU A 38 7.41 -18.26 19.72
C GLU A 38 6.98 -17.15 20.69
N ALA A 39 5.68 -17.03 20.95
CA ALA A 39 5.18 -16.34 22.14
C ALA A 39 5.56 -17.18 23.35
N THR A 40 6.65 -16.77 23.97
CA THR A 40 7.46 -17.37 25.03
C THR A 40 6.78 -17.55 26.39
N LEU A 41 5.45 -17.56 26.46
CA LEU A 41 4.73 -17.47 27.73
C LEU A 41 3.60 -18.51 27.80
N HIS A 42 3.90 -19.57 28.57
CA HIS A 42 3.08 -20.74 28.93
C HIS A 42 2.67 -21.73 27.82
N ASP A 43 3.20 -22.96 27.94
CA ASP A 43 2.74 -24.22 27.31
C ASP A 43 1.34 -24.67 27.79
N GLY A 44 0.57 -23.79 28.44
CA GLY A 44 -0.79 -24.07 28.86
C GLY A 44 -1.75 -23.87 27.69
N ALA A 45 -2.38 -24.94 27.23
CA ALA A 45 -3.38 -24.93 26.15
C ALA A 45 -4.60 -24.00 26.40
N GLU A 46 -4.70 -23.35 27.55
CA GLU A 46 -5.90 -22.64 28.03
C GLU A 46 -5.85 -21.10 27.92
N SER A 47 -4.72 -20.47 27.53
CA SER A 47 -4.64 -18.99 27.40
C SER A 47 -4.25 -18.48 26.00
N ARG A 48 -4.80 -19.06 24.93
CA ARG A 48 -4.79 -18.38 23.62
C ARG A 48 -5.69 -17.16 23.72
N SER A 49 -5.11 -15.96 23.85
CA SER A 49 -5.88 -14.72 23.81
C SER A 49 -6.63 -14.64 22.48
N ALA A 50 -7.89 -14.18 22.52
CA ALA A 50 -8.77 -14.06 21.35
C ALA A 50 -8.22 -13.11 20.26
N ASP A 51 -7.13 -12.39 20.56
CA ASP A 51 -6.52 -11.37 19.70
C ASP A 51 -5.39 -11.92 18.79
N VAL A 52 -5.01 -13.20 18.83
CA VAL A 52 -3.91 -13.74 17.98
C VAL A 52 -4.48 -14.51 16.78
N PRO A 53 -4.00 -14.28 15.54
CA PRO A 53 -4.51 -14.99 14.37
C PRO A 53 -4.09 -16.46 14.41
N THR A 54 -5.05 -17.33 14.11
CA THR A 54 -4.86 -18.77 14.02
C THR A 54 -4.12 -19.16 12.73
N THR A 55 -3.43 -20.29 12.75
CA THR A 55 -2.73 -20.86 11.58
C THR A 55 -3.67 -21.05 10.38
N GLU A 56 -4.90 -21.48 10.63
CA GLU A 56 -5.93 -21.66 9.61
C GLU A 56 -6.35 -20.32 8.98
N GLN A 57 -6.56 -19.28 9.78
CA GLN A 57 -6.88 -17.94 9.27
C GLN A 57 -5.77 -17.38 8.38
N VAL A 58 -4.50 -17.54 8.79
CA VAL A 58 -3.35 -17.10 7.98
C VAL A 58 -3.30 -17.88 6.66
N THR A 59 -3.42 -19.20 6.72
CA THR A 59 -3.33 -20.07 5.54
C THR A 59 -4.46 -19.73 4.55
N ALA A 60 -5.68 -19.54 5.04
CA ALA A 60 -6.82 -19.14 4.22
C ALA A 60 -6.62 -17.76 3.58
N TYR A 61 -6.06 -16.79 4.32
CA TYR A 61 -5.74 -15.47 3.81
C TYR A 61 -4.70 -15.52 2.68
N LEU A 62 -3.57 -16.21 2.89
CA LEU A 62 -2.52 -16.35 1.88
C LEU A 62 -3.00 -17.14 0.65
N ALA A 63 -3.79 -18.19 0.85
CA ALA A 63 -4.38 -18.96 -0.26
C ALA A 63 -5.35 -18.10 -1.08
N SER A 64 -6.18 -17.29 -0.44
CA SER A 64 -7.12 -16.38 -1.10
C SER A 64 -6.38 -15.34 -1.94
N LEU A 65 -5.33 -14.72 -1.40
CA LEU A 65 -4.52 -13.77 -2.15
C LEU A 65 -3.78 -14.41 -3.32
N ARG A 66 -3.23 -15.62 -3.13
CA ARG A 66 -2.55 -16.37 -4.18
C ARG A 66 -3.49 -16.70 -5.35
N ALA A 67 -4.74 -17.07 -5.04
CA ALA A 67 -5.74 -17.37 -6.06
C ALA A 67 -6.20 -16.09 -6.81
N LEU A 68 -6.31 -14.96 -6.10
CA LEU A 68 -6.79 -13.70 -6.70
C LEU A 68 -5.71 -12.98 -7.52
N ALA A 69 -4.44 -13.05 -7.12
CA ALA A 69 -3.35 -12.26 -7.68
C ALA A 69 -3.27 -12.22 -9.23
N PRO A 70 -3.47 -13.33 -9.98
CA PRO A 70 -3.45 -13.30 -11.44
C PRO A 70 -4.66 -12.58 -12.08
N SER A 71 -5.77 -12.48 -11.37
CA SER A 71 -7.04 -11.92 -11.86
C SER A 71 -7.25 -10.44 -11.50
N LEU A 72 -6.38 -9.88 -10.67
CA LEU A 72 -6.49 -8.49 -10.23
C LEU A 72 -6.26 -7.53 -11.40
N SER A 73 -7.04 -6.46 -11.42
CA SER A 73 -6.92 -5.37 -12.39
C SER A 73 -6.09 -4.21 -11.86
N LEU A 74 -6.01 -4.04 -10.54
CA LEU A 74 -5.35 -2.93 -9.86
C LEU A 74 -5.02 -3.30 -8.41
N VAL A 75 -3.91 -2.80 -7.87
CA VAL A 75 -3.62 -2.79 -6.43
C VAL A 75 -3.42 -1.36 -5.96
N LEU A 76 -4.05 -0.98 -4.84
CA LEU A 76 -3.88 0.31 -4.17
C LEU A 76 -3.24 0.09 -2.81
N LEU A 77 -2.15 0.79 -2.52
CA LEU A 77 -1.44 0.71 -1.24
C LEU A 77 -1.55 2.04 -0.49
N SER A 78 -2.05 1.99 0.74
CA SER A 78 -2.40 3.17 1.53
C SER A 78 -1.22 3.74 2.32
N HIS A 79 -0.45 2.91 3.02
CA HIS A 79 0.60 3.34 3.96
C HIS A 79 1.89 2.49 3.83
N PRO A 80 3.07 3.03 4.18
CA PRO A 80 4.36 2.32 4.22
C PRO A 80 4.51 1.41 5.46
N LEU A 81 3.44 0.70 5.82
CA LEU A 81 3.40 -0.20 6.96
C LEU A 81 3.43 -1.65 6.48
N LEU A 82 4.04 -2.55 7.26
CA LEU A 82 3.97 -3.99 6.98
C LEU A 82 2.51 -4.46 6.93
N THR A 83 1.64 -3.90 7.78
CA THR A 83 0.20 -4.17 7.80
C THR A 83 -0.58 -3.64 6.59
N SER A 84 0.04 -2.83 5.72
CA SER A 84 -0.62 -2.32 4.51
C SER A 84 -0.04 -2.88 3.22
N LEU A 85 1.25 -3.22 3.18
CA LEU A 85 1.92 -3.60 1.93
C LEU A 85 2.96 -4.74 2.05
N GLY A 86 3.10 -5.35 3.24
CA GLY A 86 4.15 -6.33 3.51
C GLY A 86 4.16 -7.56 2.60
N LEU A 87 3.00 -7.94 2.03
CA LEU A 87 2.89 -9.08 1.12
C LEU A 87 3.13 -8.75 -0.35
N LEU A 88 3.35 -7.48 -0.71
CA LEU A 88 3.52 -7.10 -2.11
C LEU A 88 4.63 -7.89 -2.84
N PRO A 89 5.85 -8.08 -2.28
CA PRO A 89 6.88 -8.86 -2.95
C PRO A 89 6.48 -10.31 -3.16
N PHE A 90 5.86 -10.94 -2.16
CA PHE A 90 5.35 -12.31 -2.25
C PHE A 90 4.30 -12.46 -3.36
N LEU A 91 3.35 -11.54 -3.45
CA LEU A 91 2.31 -11.59 -4.48
C LEU A 91 2.89 -11.47 -5.89
N ARG A 92 3.94 -10.65 -6.05
CA ARG A 92 4.57 -10.40 -7.34
C ARG A 92 5.51 -11.53 -7.78
N ALA A 93 6.37 -11.99 -6.88
CA ALA A 93 7.35 -13.03 -7.15
C ALA A 93 6.70 -14.42 -7.24
N HIS A 94 5.80 -14.77 -6.30
CA HIS A 94 5.34 -16.15 -6.11
C HIS A 94 3.85 -16.40 -6.39
N CYS A 95 3.05 -15.34 -6.62
CA CYS A 95 1.60 -15.48 -6.87
C CYS A 95 1.15 -14.95 -8.24
N GLY A 96 2.06 -14.45 -9.08
CA GLY A 96 1.72 -14.04 -10.44
C GLY A 96 1.00 -12.69 -10.55
N LEU A 97 1.15 -11.78 -9.57
CA LEU A 97 0.62 -10.42 -9.68
C LEU A 97 1.31 -9.66 -10.83
N ARG A 98 0.52 -9.18 -11.80
CA ARG A 98 1.01 -8.44 -12.99
C ARG A 98 0.29 -7.13 -13.27
N CYS A 99 -0.77 -6.83 -12.53
CA CYS A 99 -1.54 -5.60 -12.71
C CYS A 99 -0.78 -4.36 -12.19
N PRO A 100 -1.16 -3.14 -12.61
CA PRO A 100 -0.58 -1.92 -12.08
C PRO A 100 -0.82 -1.79 -10.57
N VAL A 101 0.20 -1.34 -9.86
CA VAL A 101 0.17 -1.05 -8.41
C VAL A 101 0.36 0.44 -8.24
N TYR A 102 -0.51 1.11 -7.48
CA TYR A 102 -0.37 2.54 -7.18
C TYR A 102 -0.14 2.79 -5.69
N ALA A 103 0.86 3.62 -5.42
CA ALA A 103 1.14 4.17 -4.10
C ALA A 103 1.83 5.52 -4.27
N THR A 104 1.94 6.32 -3.21
CA THR A 104 2.77 7.54 -3.27
C THR A 104 4.26 7.20 -3.26
N LEU A 105 5.09 8.15 -3.69
CA LEU A 105 6.54 7.97 -3.69
C LEU A 105 7.10 7.63 -2.30
N PRO A 106 6.72 8.31 -1.19
CA PRO A 106 7.20 7.92 0.12
C PRO A 106 6.67 6.54 0.53
N THR A 107 5.41 6.20 0.21
CA THR A 107 4.87 4.86 0.54
C THR A 107 5.65 3.74 -0.15
N ARG A 108 6.08 3.96 -1.40
CA ARG A 108 6.94 3.03 -2.14
C ARG A 108 8.30 2.83 -1.46
N GLU A 109 9.05 3.90 -1.23
CA GLU A 109 10.42 3.77 -0.73
C GLU A 109 10.48 3.39 0.76
N MET A 110 9.66 4.03 1.59
CA MET A 110 9.59 3.71 3.02
C MET A 110 9.02 2.30 3.25
N GLY A 111 8.06 1.89 2.43
CA GLY A 111 7.55 0.52 2.44
C GLY A 111 8.62 -0.51 2.08
N ARG A 112 9.49 -0.20 1.10
CA ARG A 112 10.62 -1.05 0.73
C ARG A 112 11.52 -1.29 1.93
N TYR A 113 11.98 -0.22 2.58
CA TYR A 113 12.85 -0.32 3.76
C TYR A 113 12.21 -1.12 4.90
N ALA A 114 10.89 -1.01 5.08
CA ALA A 114 10.17 -1.79 6.08
C ALA A 114 10.20 -3.29 5.79
N VAL A 115 9.98 -3.67 4.53
CA VAL A 115 10.01 -5.08 4.12
C VAL A 115 11.43 -5.64 4.10
N GLU A 116 12.42 -4.86 3.65
CA GLU A 116 13.85 -5.26 3.68
C GLU A 116 14.30 -5.56 5.12
N GLU A 117 14.00 -4.69 6.08
CA GLU A 117 14.29 -4.91 7.51
C GLU A 117 13.57 -6.16 8.06
N TRP A 118 12.30 -6.33 7.71
CA TRP A 118 11.50 -7.46 8.17
C TRP A 118 12.06 -8.79 7.66
N VAL A 119 12.25 -8.90 6.34
CA VAL A 119 12.72 -10.12 5.68
C VAL A 119 14.14 -10.46 6.13
N GLU A 120 15.03 -9.48 6.25
CA GLU A 120 16.40 -9.74 6.68
C GLU A 120 16.46 -10.18 8.15
N ALA A 121 15.70 -9.53 9.03
CA ALA A 121 15.64 -9.92 10.43
C ALA A 121 15.01 -11.32 10.62
N ARG A 122 14.05 -11.71 9.78
CA ARG A 122 13.47 -13.06 9.75
C ARG A 122 14.42 -14.10 9.17
N SER A 123 15.08 -13.79 8.05
CA SER A 123 16.10 -14.65 7.44
C SER A 123 17.26 -14.93 8.40
N ALA A 124 17.69 -13.92 9.15
CA ALA A 124 18.68 -14.06 10.21
C ALA A 124 18.17 -14.86 11.43
N ALA A 125 16.86 -15.07 11.56
CA ALA A 125 16.26 -15.88 12.62
C ALA A 125 15.92 -17.32 12.18
N GLU A 126 15.63 -17.57 10.90
CA GLU A 126 15.26 -18.90 10.36
C GLU A 126 16.47 -19.75 9.95
N ARG A 127 17.54 -19.14 9.40
CA ARG A 127 18.85 -19.81 9.21
C ARG A 127 19.35 -20.50 10.48
N ASN A 128 18.77 -20.13 11.61
CA ASN A 128 19.06 -20.63 12.93
C ASN A 128 18.30 -21.91 13.28
N GLU A 129 17.09 -22.09 12.77
CA GLU A 129 16.23 -23.24 13.06
C GLU A 129 16.66 -24.49 12.29
N VAL A 130 16.82 -24.36 10.96
CA VAL A 130 17.23 -25.45 10.05
C VAL A 130 18.54 -26.11 10.52
N ARG A 131 19.46 -25.28 11.00
CA ARG A 131 20.76 -25.67 11.52
C ARG A 131 20.67 -26.50 12.82
N ILE A 132 19.69 -26.23 13.69
CA ILE A 132 19.47 -26.95 14.95
C ILE A 132 18.89 -28.33 14.68
N GLU A 133 17.95 -28.43 13.73
CA GLU A 133 17.38 -29.71 13.30
C GLU A 133 18.45 -30.61 12.66
N GLN A 134 19.31 -30.04 11.82
CA GLN A 134 20.42 -30.79 11.23
C GLN A 134 21.40 -31.30 12.30
N LYS A 135 21.67 -30.52 13.35
CA LYS A 135 22.52 -30.96 14.46
C LYS A 135 21.88 -32.00 15.36
N SER A 136 20.59 -31.87 15.68
CA SER A 136 19.89 -32.87 16.51
C SER A 136 19.77 -34.19 15.76
N GLN A 137 19.56 -34.15 14.45
CA GLN A 137 19.60 -35.32 13.57
C GLN A 137 21.01 -35.91 13.47
N ALA A 138 22.06 -35.09 13.35
CA ALA A 138 23.45 -35.55 13.32
C ALA A 138 23.89 -36.18 14.65
N ALA A 139 23.48 -35.61 15.79
CA ALA A 139 23.74 -36.16 17.13
C ALA A 139 23.01 -37.49 17.32
N ALA A 140 21.73 -37.58 16.93
CA ALA A 140 20.96 -38.82 16.97
C ALA A 140 21.55 -39.91 16.04
N ALA A 141 22.07 -39.51 14.87
CA ALA A 141 22.75 -40.41 13.94
C ALA A 141 24.10 -40.91 14.48
N GLN A 142 24.88 -40.05 15.16
CA GLN A 142 26.12 -40.45 15.84
C GLN A 142 25.85 -41.37 17.03
N GLU A 143 24.79 -41.14 17.79
CA GLU A 143 24.40 -41.98 18.92
C GLU A 143 23.88 -43.35 18.45
N ALA A 144 23.11 -43.38 17.35
CA ALA A 144 22.68 -44.61 16.68
C ALA A 144 23.86 -45.39 16.08
N ALA A 145 24.84 -44.70 15.47
CA ALA A 145 26.07 -45.32 14.95
C ALA A 145 26.97 -45.85 16.08
N GLY A 146 27.02 -45.16 17.23
CA GLY A 146 27.71 -45.62 18.44
C GLY A 146 27.06 -46.85 19.07
N ALA A 147 25.72 -46.90 19.10
CA ALA A 147 24.97 -48.07 19.57
C ALA A 147 25.09 -49.29 18.64
N ALA A 148 25.13 -49.06 17.31
CA ALA A 148 25.38 -50.11 16.32
C ALA A 148 26.81 -50.69 16.41
N LYS A 149 27.81 -49.85 16.70
CA LYS A 149 29.19 -50.32 16.97
C LYS A 149 29.31 -51.11 18.28
N LYS A 150 28.56 -50.74 19.34
CA LYS A 150 28.52 -51.52 20.61
C LYS A 150 27.84 -52.89 20.44
N ARG A 151 26.83 -53.02 19.57
CA ARG A 151 26.16 -54.30 19.28
C ARG A 151 27.00 -55.29 18.46
N LYS A 152 28.02 -54.84 17.73
CA LYS A 152 28.98 -55.72 17.02
C LYS A 152 30.11 -56.27 17.91
N GLY A 153 30.13 -55.94 19.20
CA GLY A 153 31.24 -56.24 20.10
C GLY A 153 30.88 -57.12 21.30
N LYS A 154 30.04 -58.15 21.16
CA LYS A 154 30.01 -59.33 22.06
C LYS A 154 28.99 -60.35 21.56
N GLY A 155 29.49 -61.45 21.02
CA GLY A 155 28.69 -62.61 20.62
C GLY A 155 29.62 -63.76 20.28
N LYS A 156 30.14 -64.44 21.30
CA LYS A 156 30.79 -65.74 21.17
C LYS A 156 29.66 -66.76 21.21
N ALA A 157 29.52 -67.54 20.15
CA ALA A 157 28.53 -68.60 20.01
C ALA A 157 28.85 -69.76 20.96
N GLU A 158 27.81 -70.33 21.57
CA GLU A 158 27.80 -71.70 22.05
C GLU A 158 26.42 -72.30 21.74
N GLU A 159 26.44 -73.41 21.00
CA GLU A 159 25.30 -74.20 20.54
C GLU A 159 24.68 -75.01 21.68
N VAL A 160 23.34 -75.13 21.75
CA VAL A 160 22.66 -76.34 22.25
C VAL A 160 21.31 -76.54 21.53
N GLU A 161 21.06 -77.81 21.21
CA GLU A 161 19.96 -78.45 20.48
C GLU A 161 18.55 -78.43 21.11
N VAL A 162 17.55 -78.41 20.22
CA VAL A 162 16.31 -79.22 20.10
C VAL A 162 15.51 -79.64 21.35
N GLY A 163 14.19 -79.35 21.35
CA GLY A 163 13.20 -80.11 22.13
C GLY A 163 11.77 -79.57 22.08
N VAL A 164 10.82 -80.41 21.65
CA VAL A 164 9.37 -80.18 21.48
C VAL A 164 8.58 -80.46 22.77
N GLY A 165 7.49 -79.73 23.06
CA GLY A 165 6.36 -80.27 23.87
C GLY A 165 5.58 -79.31 24.78
N GLU A 166 4.32 -79.08 24.40
CA GLU A 166 3.06 -78.95 25.16
C GLU A 166 2.79 -77.89 26.27
N ASP A 167 1.49 -77.55 26.31
CA ASP A 167 0.76 -76.52 27.06
C ASP A 167 0.90 -76.52 28.59
N VAL A 168 0.76 -75.33 29.21
CA VAL A 168 -0.29 -74.97 30.18
C VAL A 168 0.00 -73.58 30.81
N MET A 169 -1.03 -72.72 30.82
CA MET A 169 -1.13 -71.46 31.58
C MET A 169 -0.94 -71.66 33.10
N VAL A 170 -0.17 -70.79 33.77
CA VAL A 170 -0.53 -70.21 35.09
C VAL A 170 0.15 -68.83 35.27
N VAL A 171 -0.64 -67.87 35.74
CA VAL A 171 -0.30 -66.49 36.13
C VAL A 171 0.65 -66.44 37.34
N LYS A 172 1.70 -65.62 37.28
CA LYS A 172 2.19 -64.85 38.44
C LYS A 172 3.01 -63.62 38.05
N GLU A 173 2.78 -62.56 38.80
CA GLU A 173 3.28 -61.18 38.72
C GLU A 173 4.81 -61.07 38.79
N GLU A 174 5.42 -60.22 37.97
CA GLU A 174 6.68 -59.53 38.27
C GLU A 174 6.67 -58.11 37.68
N GLU A 175 7.34 -57.21 38.40
CA GLU A 175 7.31 -55.75 38.33
C GLU A 175 7.63 -55.17 36.94
N VAL A 176 6.82 -54.19 36.51
CA VAL A 176 7.13 -53.31 35.39
C VAL A 176 7.76 -52.05 35.96
N ASP A 177 9.08 -51.93 35.87
CA ASP A 177 9.77 -50.64 35.88
C ASP A 177 9.32 -49.85 34.65
N GLY A 178 8.26 -49.07 34.87
CA GLY A 178 7.80 -48.05 33.95
C GLY A 178 8.65 -46.81 34.15
N ASP A 179 9.40 -46.43 33.12
CA ASP A 179 9.75 -45.02 32.88
C ASP A 179 10.32 -44.75 31.47
N ASP A 180 10.53 -45.76 30.62
CA ASP A 180 11.20 -45.54 29.33
C ASP A 180 10.29 -45.63 28.08
N ALA A 181 8.98 -45.79 28.29
CA ALA A 181 7.98 -45.88 27.21
C ALA A 181 7.13 -44.62 27.03
N LEU A 182 7.09 -43.69 27.99
CA LEU A 182 6.33 -42.44 27.87
C LEU A 182 7.15 -41.32 27.18
N ALA A 183 8.49 -41.35 27.28
CA ALA A 183 9.36 -40.30 26.73
C ALA A 183 9.52 -40.35 25.19
N LYS A 184 9.15 -41.46 24.54
CA LYS A 184 9.25 -41.63 23.08
C LYS A 184 7.95 -41.33 22.33
N ALA A 185 6.84 -41.11 23.04
CA ALA A 185 5.57 -40.70 22.43
C ALA A 185 5.40 -39.17 22.34
N GLU A 186 6.13 -38.39 23.15
CA GLU A 186 6.01 -36.92 23.18
C GLU A 186 6.90 -36.17 22.17
N THR A 187 7.92 -36.82 21.59
CA THR A 187 8.86 -36.18 20.65
C THR A 187 8.44 -36.22 19.18
N ALA A 188 7.27 -36.78 18.87
CA ALA A 188 6.64 -36.75 17.55
C ALA A 188 5.43 -35.79 17.52
N GLN A 189 5.46 -34.70 18.30
CA GLN A 189 4.53 -33.59 18.07
C GLN A 189 4.81 -32.98 16.70
N ASN A 190 3.88 -33.27 15.79
CA ASN A 190 3.68 -32.70 14.47
C ASN A 190 4.09 -31.20 14.42
N LYS A 191 5.29 -30.88 13.93
CA LYS A 191 5.71 -29.49 13.67
C LYS A 191 4.81 -28.92 12.57
N GLN A 192 3.73 -28.24 12.95
CA GLN A 192 2.96 -27.42 12.02
C GLN A 192 3.89 -26.33 11.47
N LYS A 193 4.25 -26.43 10.19
CA LYS A 193 5.03 -25.42 9.46
C LYS A 193 4.33 -24.05 9.58
N ASP A 194 5.08 -22.98 9.87
CA ASP A 194 4.51 -21.63 9.97
C ASP A 194 3.96 -21.23 8.58
N PRO A 195 2.66 -20.93 8.45
CA PRO A 195 2.07 -20.56 7.17
C PRO A 195 2.67 -19.26 6.60
N TRP A 196 3.28 -18.41 7.43
CA TRP A 196 3.98 -17.22 6.95
C TRP A 196 5.33 -17.51 6.30
N ASP A 197 5.91 -18.70 6.47
CA ASP A 197 7.23 -19.04 5.95
C ASP A 197 7.36 -18.76 4.46
N ASP A 198 6.37 -19.17 3.68
CA ASP A 198 6.41 -18.99 2.23
C ASP A 198 6.23 -17.50 1.84
N ALA A 199 5.68 -16.66 2.72
CA ALA A 199 5.36 -15.27 2.44
C ALA A 199 6.53 -14.30 2.65
N TRP A 200 7.38 -14.53 3.65
CA TRP A 200 8.52 -13.64 3.92
C TRP A 200 9.82 -14.10 3.25
N LYS A 201 9.90 -15.34 2.75
CA LYS A 201 11.06 -15.91 2.02
C LYS A 201 11.20 -15.36 0.59
N VAL A 202 11.37 -14.05 0.48
CA VAL A 202 11.66 -13.34 -0.77
C VAL A 202 13.10 -12.82 -0.75
N THR A 203 13.73 -12.77 -1.92
CA THR A 203 15.08 -12.22 -2.09
C THR A 203 15.05 -10.69 -2.08
N GLN A 204 16.20 -10.07 -1.75
CA GLN A 204 16.34 -8.60 -1.80
C GLN A 204 16.06 -8.05 -3.21
N GLN A 205 16.41 -8.79 -4.26
CA GLN A 205 16.12 -8.41 -5.64
C GLN A 205 14.61 -8.43 -5.92
N GLU A 206 13.90 -9.49 -5.48
CA GLU A 206 12.44 -9.57 -5.65
C GLU A 206 11.71 -8.45 -4.90
N ILE A 207 12.20 -8.07 -3.70
CA ILE A 207 11.68 -6.91 -2.97
C ILE A 207 11.86 -5.64 -3.83
N ARG A 208 13.09 -5.35 -4.28
CA ARG A 208 13.37 -4.17 -5.11
C ARG A 208 12.52 -4.14 -6.38
N ASP A 209 12.46 -5.24 -7.11
CA ASP A 209 11.68 -5.36 -8.35
C ASP A 209 10.19 -5.13 -8.09
N ALA A 210 9.66 -5.67 -6.97
CA ALA A 210 8.28 -5.49 -6.56
C ALA A 210 7.93 -4.02 -6.32
N PHE A 211 8.78 -3.30 -5.59
CA PHE A 211 8.58 -1.88 -5.29
C PHE A 211 8.86 -0.97 -6.50
N LEU A 212 9.81 -1.33 -7.38
CA LEU A 212 10.13 -0.53 -8.56
C LEU A 212 8.98 -0.42 -9.57
N ALA A 213 8.09 -1.43 -9.67
CA ALA A 213 6.91 -1.30 -10.54
C ALA A 213 5.67 -0.75 -9.85
N ILE A 214 5.80 -0.21 -8.64
CA ILE A 214 4.78 0.67 -8.09
C ILE A 214 4.81 1.98 -8.88
N ASN A 215 3.68 2.32 -9.47
CA ASN A 215 3.42 3.59 -10.09
C ASN A 215 3.27 4.65 -9.00
N ALA A 216 4.32 5.45 -8.80
CA ALA A 216 4.35 6.51 -7.80
C ALA A 216 3.39 7.66 -8.18
N VAL A 217 2.45 7.96 -7.30
CA VAL A 217 1.45 9.03 -7.47
C VAL A 217 1.76 10.22 -6.56
N ARG A 218 1.35 11.43 -6.95
CA ARG A 218 1.34 12.60 -6.06
C ARG A 218 -0.03 12.77 -5.41
N TRP A 219 -0.06 13.38 -4.23
CA TRP A 219 -1.33 13.81 -3.64
C TRP A 219 -2.04 14.80 -4.57
N THR A 220 -3.37 14.76 -4.54
CA THR A 220 -4.32 15.57 -5.32
C THR A 220 -4.17 15.49 -6.84
N GLN A 221 -3.22 14.70 -7.34
CA GLN A 221 -3.03 14.45 -8.76
C GLN A 221 -4.11 13.48 -9.28
N PRO A 222 -4.92 13.86 -10.27
CA PRO A 222 -5.85 12.95 -10.91
C PRO A 222 -5.12 11.99 -11.86
N ILE A 223 -5.39 10.69 -11.71
CA ILE A 223 -4.82 9.64 -12.55
C ILE A 223 -5.96 8.93 -13.26
N HIS A 224 -6.01 9.07 -14.58
CA HIS A 224 -6.96 8.33 -15.41
C HIS A 224 -6.50 6.88 -15.55
N LEU A 225 -7.34 5.96 -15.12
CA LEU A 225 -7.04 4.53 -15.16
C LEU A 225 -7.24 3.97 -16.57
N THR A 226 -6.53 2.89 -16.86
CA THR A 226 -6.54 2.19 -18.16
C THR A 226 -7.14 0.79 -18.02
N GLY A 227 -7.33 0.09 -19.14
CA GLY A 227 -7.83 -1.28 -19.16
C GLY A 227 -9.29 -1.40 -18.67
N PRO A 228 -9.63 -2.40 -17.84
CA PRO A 228 -11.00 -2.61 -17.33
C PRO A 228 -11.57 -1.44 -16.53
N LEU A 229 -10.70 -0.55 -16.04
CA LEU A 229 -11.07 0.66 -15.28
C LEU A 229 -11.00 1.93 -16.15
N LYS A 230 -11.00 1.80 -17.48
CA LYS A 230 -11.06 2.94 -18.39
C LYS A 230 -12.33 3.76 -18.10
N GLY A 231 -12.16 5.07 -17.93
CA GLY A 231 -13.24 5.97 -17.54
C GLY A 231 -13.39 6.17 -16.04
N TYR A 232 -12.47 5.65 -15.22
CA TYR A 232 -12.31 6.03 -13.82
C TYR A 232 -11.04 6.86 -13.61
N THR A 233 -11.13 7.80 -12.67
CA THR A 233 -10.01 8.62 -12.20
C THR A 233 -9.75 8.31 -10.73
N LEU A 234 -8.51 7.93 -10.43
CA LEU A 234 -7.98 7.76 -9.08
C LEU A 234 -7.36 9.08 -8.59
N VAL A 235 -7.58 9.43 -7.34
CA VAL A 235 -6.92 10.56 -6.67
C VAL A 235 -6.44 10.12 -5.31
N ALA A 236 -5.15 10.30 -5.02
CA ALA A 236 -4.59 10.11 -3.69
C ALA A 236 -4.70 11.40 -2.86
N HIS A 237 -5.04 11.29 -1.58
CA HIS A 237 -5.15 12.39 -0.63
C HIS A 237 -4.31 12.09 0.60
N ARG A 238 -3.81 13.11 1.31
CA ARG A 238 -2.99 12.92 2.50
C ARG A 238 -3.81 12.32 3.64
N SER A 239 -3.32 11.23 4.26
CA SER A 239 -3.95 10.62 5.44
C SER A 239 -3.56 11.31 6.75
N GLY A 240 -2.37 11.93 6.81
CA GLY A 240 -1.81 12.59 7.99
C GLY A 240 -1.22 11.63 9.04
N HIS A 241 -1.22 10.33 8.78
CA HIS A 241 -0.75 9.30 9.73
C HIS A 241 0.74 8.94 9.56
N THR A 242 1.18 8.77 8.32
CA THR A 242 2.58 8.46 7.97
C THR A 242 3.05 9.34 6.82
N LEU A 243 4.36 9.43 6.62
CA LEU A 243 4.92 10.09 5.45
C LEU A 243 4.47 9.37 4.16
N GLY A 244 3.80 10.11 3.26
CA GLY A 244 3.17 9.56 2.05
C GLY A 244 1.87 8.77 2.25
N GLY A 245 1.44 8.55 3.50
CA GLY A 245 0.19 7.85 3.81
C GLY A 245 -1.00 8.49 3.08
N SER A 246 -1.84 7.65 2.49
CA SER A 246 -2.82 8.07 1.50
C SER A 246 -4.22 7.50 1.70
N LEU A 247 -5.21 8.36 1.44
CA LEU A 247 -6.60 8.01 1.23
C LEU A 247 -6.87 8.05 -0.28
N TYR A 248 -7.73 7.18 -0.78
CA TYR A 248 -8.00 7.11 -2.22
C TYR A 248 -9.43 7.46 -2.56
N THR A 249 -9.60 8.38 -3.50
CA THR A 249 -10.89 8.65 -4.13
C THR A 249 -10.91 8.05 -5.53
N LEU A 250 -11.93 7.23 -5.81
CA LEU A 250 -12.21 6.70 -7.15
C LEU A 250 -13.49 7.35 -7.68
N ARG A 251 -13.40 8.01 -8.84
CA ARG A 251 -14.52 8.73 -9.47
C ARG A 251 -14.64 8.43 -10.96
N PRO A 252 -15.85 8.39 -11.54
CA PRO A 252 -16.01 8.34 -13.00
C PRO A 252 -15.41 9.58 -13.68
N SER A 253 -14.65 9.40 -14.76
CA SER A 253 -13.91 10.46 -15.47
C SER A 253 -14.79 11.44 -16.24
N LEU A 254 -15.99 11.04 -16.66
CA LEU A 254 -16.98 11.93 -17.34
C LEU A 254 -17.70 12.88 -16.37
N SER A 255 -17.37 12.79 -15.09
CA SER A 255 -17.93 13.63 -14.06
C SER A 255 -16.98 14.79 -13.77
N SER A 256 -17.39 16.01 -14.14
CA SER A 256 -16.64 17.22 -13.78
C SER A 256 -16.43 17.28 -12.27
N SER A 257 -15.19 17.51 -11.83
CA SER A 257 -14.80 17.56 -10.42
C SER A 257 -15.54 18.61 -9.59
N LEU A 258 -16.24 19.53 -10.26
CA LEU A 258 -16.98 20.65 -9.66
C LEU A 258 -18.48 20.37 -9.50
N SER A 259 -19.00 19.23 -9.98
CA SER A 259 -20.44 18.91 -9.88
C SER A 259 -20.77 18.13 -8.61
N PRO A 260 -21.75 18.55 -7.80
CA PRO A 260 -22.28 17.77 -6.68
C PRO A 260 -22.82 16.37 -7.08
N ALA A 261 -23.15 16.17 -8.36
CA ALA A 261 -23.51 14.87 -8.91
C ALA A 261 -22.29 13.91 -8.99
N SER A 262 -21.08 14.46 -9.10
CA SER A 262 -19.82 13.70 -9.11
C SER A 262 -19.54 13.02 -7.78
N SER A 263 -19.87 13.68 -6.68
CA SER A 263 -19.68 13.16 -5.33
C SER A 263 -20.65 12.03 -5.03
N ALA A 264 -21.80 11.95 -5.72
CA ALA A 264 -22.78 10.88 -5.50
C ALA A 264 -22.33 9.53 -6.07
N SER A 265 -21.45 9.54 -7.09
CA SER A 265 -20.92 8.33 -7.75
C SER A 265 -19.44 8.08 -7.45
N SER A 266 -18.90 8.67 -6.40
CA SER A 266 -17.51 8.49 -5.98
C SER A 266 -17.38 7.57 -4.77
N LEU A 267 -16.25 6.90 -4.70
CA LEU A 267 -15.82 6.06 -3.58
C LEU A 267 -14.63 6.73 -2.88
N LEU A 268 -14.66 6.81 -1.55
CA LEU A 268 -13.50 7.16 -0.72
C LEU A 268 -13.08 5.95 0.12
N TYR A 269 -11.85 5.51 -0.05
CA TYR A 269 -11.18 4.54 0.80
C TYR A 269 -10.27 5.27 1.79
N ALA A 270 -10.63 5.21 3.07
CA ALA A 270 -9.93 5.87 4.17
C ALA A 270 -9.75 4.91 5.36
N PRO A 271 -8.87 3.89 5.24
CA PRO A 271 -8.72 2.85 6.27
C PRO A 271 -8.28 3.45 7.60
N VAL A 272 -7.20 4.23 7.58
CA VAL A 272 -6.67 4.94 8.73
C VAL A 272 -6.27 6.37 8.33
N PHE A 273 -6.46 7.32 9.23
CA PHE A 273 -6.08 8.72 9.04
C PHE A 273 -5.90 9.43 10.37
N ASN A 274 -5.18 10.55 10.35
CA ASN A 274 -4.97 11.40 11.51
C ASN A 274 -5.51 12.81 11.25
N HIS A 275 -6.39 13.27 12.13
CA HIS A 275 -6.94 14.63 12.09
C HIS A 275 -6.08 15.65 12.85
N VAL A 276 -5.15 15.20 13.68
CA VAL A 276 -4.28 16.06 14.49
C VAL A 276 -3.00 16.35 13.73
N LYS A 277 -2.55 17.61 13.76
CA LYS A 277 -1.26 18.02 13.21
C LYS A 277 -0.10 17.43 14.04
N GLU A 278 0.91 16.90 13.36
CA GLU A 278 2.12 16.32 13.96
C GLU A 278 3.35 17.22 13.75
N HIS A 279 4.51 16.83 14.29
CA HIS A 279 5.75 17.62 14.12
C HIS A 279 6.19 17.65 12.67
N HIS A 280 6.06 16.52 11.96
CA HIS A 280 6.53 16.38 10.58
C HIS A 280 5.41 16.25 9.53
N LEU A 281 4.14 16.08 9.95
CA LEU A 281 3.00 15.89 9.07
C LEU A 281 1.88 16.90 9.34
N ASP A 282 1.23 17.31 8.27
CA ASP A 282 -0.05 18.02 8.33
C ASP A 282 -1.21 17.05 8.52
N PRO A 283 -2.34 17.51 9.10
CA PRO A 283 -3.51 16.66 9.31
C PRO A 283 -4.09 16.18 7.97
N THR A 284 -4.92 15.13 8.03
CA THR A 284 -5.64 14.55 6.88
C THR A 284 -6.26 15.60 5.96
N SER A 285 -6.21 15.35 4.65
CA SER A 285 -6.87 16.20 3.65
C SER A 285 -8.39 16.24 3.78
N LEU A 286 -9.00 15.31 4.53
CA LEU A 286 -10.44 15.34 4.79
C LEU A 286 -10.89 16.62 5.49
N LEU A 287 -9.97 17.28 6.20
CA LEU A 287 -10.25 18.49 6.97
C LEU A 287 -9.53 19.71 6.40
N HIS A 288 -10.27 20.80 6.26
CA HIS A 288 -9.76 22.13 5.99
C HIS A 288 -10.17 23.07 7.13
N ALA A 289 -9.19 23.71 7.79
CA ALA A 289 -9.41 24.59 8.93
C ALA A 289 -10.30 23.99 10.06
N GLY A 290 -10.18 22.68 10.28
CA GLY A 290 -10.92 21.94 11.31
C GLY A 290 -12.34 21.50 10.92
N ASN A 291 -12.81 21.87 9.73
CA ASN A 291 -14.08 21.40 9.16
C ASN A 291 -13.84 20.40 8.03
N VAL A 292 -14.79 19.52 7.75
CA VAL A 292 -14.71 18.67 6.56
C VAL A 292 -14.71 19.51 5.29
N ASP A 293 -13.70 19.27 4.44
CA ASP A 293 -13.51 19.93 3.16
C ASP A 293 -14.67 19.60 2.20
N ASP A 294 -15.12 20.60 1.45
CA ASP A 294 -16.32 20.50 0.62
C ASP A 294 -16.22 19.40 -0.44
N ASN A 295 -15.01 19.04 -0.88
CA ASN A 295 -14.80 17.96 -1.85
C ASN A 295 -15.20 16.57 -1.32
N PHE A 296 -15.19 16.38 0.01
CA PHE A 296 -15.55 15.11 0.65
C PHE A 296 -16.96 15.11 1.22
N ARG A 297 -17.71 16.20 1.09
CA ARG A 297 -19.11 16.24 1.56
C ARG A 297 -20.01 15.43 0.63
N ARG A 298 -20.94 14.68 1.23
CA ARG A 298 -21.95 13.85 0.55
C ARG A 298 -21.38 12.87 -0.47
N MET A 299 -20.23 12.29 -0.15
CA MET A 299 -19.61 11.21 -0.92
C MET A 299 -20.55 10.00 -1.08
N GLY A 300 -20.45 9.31 -2.22
CA GLY A 300 -21.32 8.20 -2.58
C GLY A 300 -21.13 7.00 -1.65
N VAL A 301 -19.90 6.48 -1.63
CA VAL A 301 -19.51 5.39 -0.72
C VAL A 301 -18.25 5.80 0.03
N VAL A 302 -18.24 5.62 1.35
CA VAL A 302 -17.04 5.80 2.18
C VAL A 302 -16.73 4.50 2.88
N ILE A 303 -15.49 4.04 2.78
CA ILE A 303 -14.95 2.89 3.51
C ILE A 303 -14.00 3.43 4.58
N VAL A 304 -14.24 3.08 5.85
CA VAL A 304 -13.44 3.57 6.99
C VAL A 304 -13.12 2.46 7.98
N GLY A 305 -11.93 2.53 8.60
CA GLY A 305 -11.52 1.64 9.70
C GLY A 305 -12.17 1.99 11.04
N ALA A 306 -12.46 0.98 11.87
CA ALA A 306 -13.06 1.13 13.19
C ALA A 306 -12.16 0.74 14.36
N GLU A 307 -10.93 0.27 14.11
CA GLU A 307 -9.97 -0.22 15.13
C GLU A 307 -9.91 0.68 16.37
N ARG A 308 -9.89 2.00 16.17
CA ARG A 308 -9.78 3.01 17.23
C ARG A 308 -11.10 3.63 17.68
N SER A 309 -12.26 3.08 17.33
CA SER A 309 -13.58 3.66 17.67
C SER A 309 -13.82 3.82 19.18
N LYS A 310 -13.21 2.96 20.00
CA LYS A 310 -13.30 3.01 21.47
C LYS A 310 -12.12 3.69 22.13
N VAL A 311 -11.08 4.02 21.37
CA VAL A 311 -9.87 4.63 21.87
C VAL A 311 -10.09 6.13 22.03
N ILE A 312 -9.66 6.67 23.16
CA ILE A 312 -9.60 8.10 23.46
C ILE A 312 -8.14 8.49 23.54
N ASN A 313 -7.70 9.37 22.64
CA ASN A 313 -6.31 9.79 22.61
C ASN A 313 -6.00 10.71 23.79
N VAL A 314 -4.80 10.55 24.33
CA VAL A 314 -4.24 11.52 25.27
C VAL A 314 -3.88 12.80 24.53
N LYS A 315 -4.08 13.96 25.18
CA LYS A 315 -3.68 15.25 24.59
C LYS A 315 -2.19 15.23 24.25
N ARG A 316 -1.86 15.65 23.03
CA ARG A 316 -0.51 15.66 22.47
C ARG A 316 0.52 16.31 23.41
N ILE A 317 0.22 17.51 23.91
CA ILE A 317 1.12 18.26 24.80
C ILE A 317 1.41 17.52 26.12
N ASP A 318 0.44 16.78 26.65
CA ASP A 318 0.59 16.09 27.93
C ASP A 318 1.42 14.81 27.77
N ARG A 319 1.15 14.04 26.71
CA ARG A 319 1.92 12.82 26.41
C ARG A 319 3.37 13.12 26.02
N GLU A 320 3.61 14.17 25.22
CA GLU A 320 4.96 14.57 24.81
C GLU A 320 5.76 15.09 26.00
N ARG A 321 5.15 15.92 26.85
CA ARG A 321 5.80 16.43 28.06
C ARG A 321 6.24 15.28 28.97
N LYS A 322 5.33 14.37 29.32
CA LYS A 322 5.67 13.24 30.20
C LYS A 322 6.72 12.33 29.56
N LEU A 323 6.63 12.06 28.26
CA LEU A 323 7.63 11.29 27.51
C LEU A 323 9.03 11.91 27.63
N LEU A 324 9.16 13.20 27.32
CA LEU A 324 10.44 13.92 27.34
C LEU A 324 11.01 14.08 28.76
N ASP A 325 10.13 14.32 29.75
CA ASP A 325 10.52 14.39 31.16
C ASP A 325 11.08 13.05 31.65
N MET A 326 10.44 11.93 31.28
CA MET A 326 10.91 10.58 31.60
C MET A 326 12.26 10.28 30.94
N ILE A 327 12.43 10.66 29.67
CA ILE A 327 13.69 10.49 28.95
C ILE A 327 14.82 11.25 29.67
N THR A 328 14.59 12.53 29.96
CA THR A 328 15.59 13.38 30.62
C THR A 328 15.93 12.86 32.01
N SER A 329 14.92 12.52 32.81
CA SER A 329 15.11 12.02 34.17
C SER A 329 15.89 10.70 34.19
N THR A 330 15.57 9.77 33.28
CA THR A 330 16.24 8.47 33.19
C THR A 330 17.73 8.65 32.82
N LEU A 331 18.04 9.47 31.81
CA LEU A 331 19.42 9.73 31.39
C LEU A 331 20.26 10.36 32.50
N HIS A 332 19.73 11.38 33.20
CA HIS A 332 20.44 12.03 34.30
C HIS A 332 20.63 11.11 35.52
N SER A 333 19.73 10.13 35.71
CA SER A 333 19.89 9.11 36.76
C SER A 333 20.93 8.04 36.43
N GLY A 334 21.53 8.07 35.23
CA GLY A 334 22.50 7.08 34.77
C GLY A 334 21.88 5.88 34.03
N GLY A 335 20.58 5.91 33.76
CA GLY A 335 19.85 4.86 33.04
C GLY A 335 19.89 5.02 31.52
N SER A 336 19.84 3.91 30.79
CA SER A 336 19.66 3.90 29.33
C SER A 336 18.20 3.62 28.96
N ILE A 337 17.79 4.10 27.78
CA ILE A 337 16.41 3.99 27.30
C ILE A 337 16.38 3.16 26.01
N LEU A 338 15.53 2.14 25.99
CA LEU A 338 15.20 1.36 24.79
C LEU A 338 13.86 1.83 24.25
N LEU A 339 13.81 2.23 22.99
CA LEU A 339 12.62 2.70 22.30
C LEU A 339 12.39 1.88 21.02
N PRO A 340 11.59 0.80 21.08
CA PRO A 340 11.23 0.02 19.91
C PRO A 340 10.31 0.82 18.98
N THR A 341 10.61 0.83 17.69
CA THR A 341 9.85 1.57 16.66
C THR A 341 9.77 0.76 15.37
N ASP A 342 8.86 1.15 14.49
CA ASP A 342 8.86 0.69 13.10
C ASP A 342 9.98 1.39 12.29
N PRO A 343 10.42 0.81 11.16
CA PRO A 343 11.51 1.34 10.34
C PRO A 343 11.14 2.53 9.42
N SER A 344 9.86 2.83 9.20
CA SER A 344 9.40 3.59 8.02
C SER A 344 8.35 4.68 8.28
N ALA A 345 7.52 4.50 9.30
CA ALA A 345 6.39 5.34 9.67
C ALA A 345 6.65 6.21 10.91
N ARG A 346 6.55 5.68 12.14
CA ARG A 346 6.60 6.50 13.37
C ARG A 346 8.00 6.95 13.75
N LEU A 347 9.02 6.29 13.20
CA LEU A 347 10.43 6.65 13.39
C LEU A 347 10.67 8.16 13.21
N PHE A 348 10.16 8.77 12.13
CA PHE A 348 10.48 10.15 11.81
C PHE A 348 9.77 11.19 12.69
N GLU A 349 8.56 10.92 13.19
CA GLU A 349 7.95 11.80 14.21
C GLU A 349 8.80 11.79 15.48
N LEU A 350 9.21 10.60 15.92
CA LEU A 350 10.03 10.44 17.12
C LEU A 350 11.41 11.09 16.94
N LEU A 351 12.07 10.91 15.79
CA LEU A 351 13.36 11.56 15.52
C LEU A 351 13.26 13.08 15.53
N VAL A 352 12.23 13.67 14.92
CA VAL A 352 12.04 15.14 14.92
C VAL A 352 11.77 15.67 16.33
N LEU A 353 10.93 14.97 17.10
CA LEU A 353 10.64 15.31 18.50
C LEU A 353 11.91 15.23 19.38
N LEU A 354 12.65 14.12 19.27
CA LEU A 354 13.85 13.87 20.07
C LEU A 354 14.99 14.81 19.69
N GLU A 355 15.24 15.06 18.40
CA GLU A 355 16.26 16.00 17.96
C GLU A 355 16.00 17.42 18.50
N SER A 356 14.75 17.87 18.42
CA SER A 356 14.34 19.18 18.98
C SER A 356 14.58 19.25 20.48
N HIS A 357 14.26 18.17 21.20
CA HIS A 357 14.50 18.07 22.64
C HIS A 357 16.00 18.02 23.00
N TRP A 358 16.80 17.28 22.23
CA TRP A 358 18.26 17.18 22.41
C TRP A 358 18.94 18.52 22.21
N GLN A 359 18.52 19.28 21.19
CA GLN A 359 19.03 20.62 20.92
C GLN A 359 18.61 21.60 22.02
N PHE A 360 17.33 21.58 22.42
CA PHE A 360 16.81 22.51 23.42
C PHE A 360 17.45 22.33 24.81
N ASN A 361 17.61 21.08 25.26
CA ASN A 361 18.20 20.76 26.56
C ASN A 361 19.72 20.55 26.51
N ASN A 362 20.36 20.77 25.36
CA ASN A 362 21.79 20.56 25.14
C ASN A 362 22.30 19.18 25.60
N LEU A 363 21.50 18.13 25.32
CA LEU A 363 21.80 16.77 25.76
C LEU A 363 22.85 16.08 24.89
N GLY A 364 23.06 16.55 23.65
CA GLY A 364 23.92 15.88 22.67
C GLY A 364 25.39 15.73 23.08
N ALA A 365 25.89 16.61 23.94
CA ALA A 365 27.25 16.50 24.47
C ALA A 365 27.39 15.43 25.56
N GLN A 366 26.30 15.08 26.25
CA GLN A 366 26.30 14.20 27.43
C GLN A 366 25.76 12.81 27.13
N PHE A 367 24.68 12.73 26.34
CA PHE A 367 23.90 11.51 26.14
C PHE A 367 23.73 11.22 24.64
N PRO A 368 24.29 10.11 24.12
CA PRO A 368 24.11 9.72 22.73
C PRO A 368 22.65 9.39 22.39
N LEU A 369 22.17 9.93 21.27
CA LEU A 369 20.92 9.54 20.62
C LEU A 369 21.26 8.57 19.48
N CYS A 370 20.81 7.32 19.57
CA CYS A 370 21.21 6.25 18.67
C CYS A 370 20.01 5.65 17.94
N LEU A 371 20.15 5.35 16.66
CA LEU A 371 19.23 4.51 15.88
C LEU A 371 19.98 3.26 15.44
N ILE A 372 19.44 2.08 15.73
CA ILE A 372 19.95 0.80 15.21
C ILE A 372 18.98 0.26 14.18
N SER A 373 19.37 0.33 12.92
CA SER A 373 18.62 -0.12 11.76
C SER A 373 19.58 -0.27 10.58
N ARG A 374 19.41 -1.35 9.80
CA ARG A 374 20.15 -1.64 8.58
C ARG A 374 19.83 -0.61 7.49
N THR A 375 18.55 -0.31 7.32
CA THR A 375 18.07 0.65 6.30
C THR A 375 18.06 2.10 6.80
N GLY A 376 18.32 2.34 8.09
CA GLY A 376 18.19 3.66 8.71
C GLY A 376 19.04 4.76 8.07
N LYS A 377 20.27 4.46 7.62
CA LYS A 377 21.13 5.43 6.93
C LYS A 377 20.51 5.87 5.59
N GLU A 378 20.02 4.91 4.81
CA GLU A 378 19.36 5.16 3.52
C GLU A 378 18.01 5.87 3.70
N ALA A 379 17.20 5.43 4.68
CA ALA A 379 15.91 6.03 4.99
C ALA A 379 16.05 7.50 5.42
N VAL A 380 16.98 7.82 6.34
CA VAL A 380 17.25 9.20 6.77
C VAL A 380 17.79 10.05 5.61
N GLY A 381 18.66 9.48 4.78
CA GLY A 381 19.15 10.15 3.56
C GLY A 381 18.02 10.48 2.60
N PHE A 382 17.12 9.53 2.33
CA PHE A 382 16.03 9.70 1.38
C PHE A 382 14.94 10.66 1.88
N VAL A 383 14.60 10.66 3.17
CA VAL A 383 13.57 11.56 3.74
C VAL A 383 13.90 13.03 3.51
N ARG A 384 15.19 13.40 3.42
CA ARG A 384 15.61 14.77 3.08
C ARG A 384 15.15 15.22 1.68
N SER A 385 14.89 14.29 0.77
CA SER A 385 14.34 14.59 -0.56
C SER A 385 12.80 14.72 -0.57
N LEU A 386 12.13 14.30 0.51
CA LEU A 386 10.68 14.23 0.60
C LEU A 386 10.04 15.43 1.30
N THR A 387 10.72 16.58 1.36
CA THR A 387 10.22 17.77 2.08
C THR A 387 8.87 18.27 1.56
N GLU A 388 8.54 18.02 0.28
CA GLU A 388 7.23 18.35 -0.30
C GLU A 388 6.07 17.53 0.29
N TRP A 389 6.38 16.38 0.90
CA TRP A 389 5.41 15.48 1.54
C TRP A 389 5.24 15.76 3.04
N MET A 390 6.05 16.67 3.58
CA MET A 390 6.10 17.00 5.00
C MET A 390 5.30 18.27 5.29
N GLY A 391 4.83 18.37 6.51
CA GLY A 391 4.11 19.53 7.03
C GLY A 391 4.65 19.93 8.39
N GLY A 392 3.77 20.37 9.29
CA GLY A 392 4.19 20.48 10.69
C GLY A 392 5.09 21.69 10.96
N GLN A 393 6.15 21.43 11.72
CA GLN A 393 7.27 22.34 12.03
C GLN A 393 8.34 22.35 10.93
N LEU A 394 8.25 21.43 9.95
CA LEU A 394 9.16 21.33 8.82
C LEU A 394 8.71 22.17 7.62
N ALA A 395 7.47 22.68 7.65
CA ALA A 395 6.94 23.57 6.62
C ALA A 395 7.75 24.89 6.57
N GLY A 396 8.47 25.11 5.46
CA GLY A 396 9.14 26.38 5.14
C GLY A 396 10.63 26.50 5.54
N GLU A 397 11.13 25.68 6.47
CA GLU A 397 12.55 25.74 6.91
C GLU A 397 13.48 24.72 6.22
N GLY A 398 12.96 23.97 5.25
CA GLY A 398 13.75 23.12 4.36
C GLY A 398 14.48 21.96 5.06
N THR A 399 15.45 21.38 4.34
CA THR A 399 16.19 20.17 4.69
C THR A 399 17.06 20.27 5.95
N GLU A 400 17.26 21.47 6.51
CA GLU A 400 18.13 21.71 7.67
C GLU A 400 17.63 20.97 8.93
N LYS A 401 16.32 20.96 9.18
CA LYS A 401 15.72 20.25 10.33
C LYS A 401 15.79 18.72 10.23
N LEU A 402 16.13 18.19 9.04
CA LEU A 402 16.31 16.75 8.79
C LEU A 402 17.78 16.32 8.81
N LYS A 403 18.69 17.22 9.24
CA LYS A 403 20.11 16.88 9.38
C LYS A 403 20.45 16.06 10.62
N PHE A 404 19.51 15.94 11.58
CA PHE A 404 19.62 15.15 12.81
C PHE A 404 21.04 15.14 13.39
N ASN A 405 21.52 16.29 13.87
CA ASN A 405 22.92 16.48 14.24
C ASN A 405 23.33 15.65 15.45
N ASN A 406 22.37 15.28 16.32
CA ASN A 406 22.63 14.50 17.52
C ASN A 406 22.47 13.00 17.30
N LEU A 407 21.89 12.58 16.17
CA LEU A 407 21.59 11.19 15.87
C LEU A 407 22.81 10.44 15.34
N ARG A 408 23.10 9.28 15.93
CA ARG A 408 24.09 8.31 15.45
C ARG A 408 23.38 7.06 14.96
N ILE A 409 23.61 6.66 13.71
CA ILE A 409 22.94 5.52 13.08
C ILE A 409 23.92 4.35 12.95
N PHE A 410 23.53 3.20 13.47
CA PHE A 410 24.30 1.95 13.47
C PHE A 410 23.55 0.87 12.69
N ALA A 411 24.26 0.08 11.90
CA ALA A 411 23.69 -1.02 11.12
C ALA A 411 23.59 -2.33 11.91
N SER A 412 24.36 -2.47 13.01
CA SER A 412 24.41 -3.68 13.84
C SER A 412 24.63 -3.39 15.32
N LEU A 413 24.37 -4.40 16.17
CA LEU A 413 24.66 -4.35 17.61
C LEU A 413 26.16 -4.28 17.91
N ASP A 414 26.99 -4.89 17.07
CA ASP A 414 28.43 -4.90 17.25
C ASP A 414 29.02 -3.50 17.04
N GLU A 415 28.53 -2.77 16.02
CA GLU A 415 28.98 -1.40 15.71
C GLU A 415 28.70 -0.42 16.88
N ILE A 416 27.51 -0.50 17.49
CA ILE A 416 27.19 0.34 18.65
C ILE A 416 28.02 -0.04 19.88
N SER A 417 28.24 -1.35 20.12
CA SER A 417 29.00 -1.82 21.28
C SER A 417 30.47 -1.42 21.21
N ALA A 418 31.04 -1.38 20.00
CA ALA A 418 32.40 -0.92 19.75
C ALA A 418 32.54 0.61 19.90
N THR A 419 31.50 1.35 19.52
CA THR A 419 31.53 2.82 19.50
C THR A 419 31.15 3.44 20.84
N ILE A 420 30.20 2.85 21.57
CA ILE A 420 29.64 3.42 22.78
C ILE A 420 29.68 2.37 23.90
N PRO A 421 30.47 2.59 24.97
CA PRO A 421 30.52 1.67 26.11
C PRO A 421 29.13 1.45 26.72
N PRO A 422 28.82 0.24 27.22
CA PRO A 422 27.51 -0.08 27.80
C PRO A 422 27.20 0.76 29.05
N SER A 423 28.23 1.22 29.78
CA SER A 423 28.10 2.07 30.96
C SER A 423 27.63 3.50 30.67
N VAL A 424 27.75 3.98 29.44
CA VAL A 424 27.33 5.34 29.06
C VAL A 424 25.80 5.38 28.89
N PRO A 425 25.06 6.22 29.65
CA PRO A 425 23.62 6.38 29.48
C PRO A 425 23.30 6.89 28.08
N LYS A 426 22.36 6.23 27.39
CA LYS A 426 22.01 6.51 25.99
C LYS A 426 20.55 6.21 25.71
N LEU A 427 20.00 6.86 24.69
CA LEU A 427 18.70 6.50 24.12
C LEU A 427 18.92 5.75 22.81
N VAL A 428 18.31 4.56 22.69
CA VAL A 428 18.41 3.71 21.51
C VAL A 428 17.03 3.48 20.90
N LEU A 429 16.81 4.02 19.69
CA LEU A 429 15.70 3.64 18.82
C LEU A 429 16.08 2.40 18.01
N THR A 430 15.18 1.42 17.90
CA THR A 430 15.49 0.17 17.17
C THR A 430 14.23 -0.55 16.68
N THR A 431 14.40 -1.45 15.72
CA THR A 431 13.32 -2.20 15.05
C THR A 431 13.35 -3.68 15.44
N PRO A 432 12.19 -4.38 15.46
CA PRO A 432 10.82 -3.89 15.28
C PRO A 432 10.17 -3.36 16.57
N SER A 433 9.07 -2.62 16.44
CA SER A 433 8.20 -2.15 17.55
C SER A 433 7.66 -3.31 18.41
N THR A 434 7.43 -4.47 17.80
CA THR A 434 6.86 -5.67 18.42
C THR A 434 7.75 -6.33 19.46
N LEU A 435 9.04 -5.96 19.57
CA LEU A 435 10.04 -6.65 20.40
C LEU A 435 10.14 -8.17 20.13
N SER A 436 9.65 -8.61 18.97
CA SER A 436 9.42 -10.03 18.70
C SER A 436 10.63 -10.74 18.11
N TYR A 437 11.55 -10.03 17.46
CA TYR A 437 12.80 -10.56 16.91
C TYR A 437 13.76 -9.37 16.68
N GLY A 438 14.87 -9.60 15.98
CA GLY A 438 15.77 -8.54 15.55
C GLY A 438 16.50 -7.83 16.70
N TYR A 439 16.97 -6.61 16.43
CA TYR A 439 17.77 -5.82 17.35
C TYR A 439 17.00 -5.40 18.60
N ALA A 440 15.71 -5.06 18.45
CA ALA A 440 14.85 -4.67 19.57
C ALA A 440 14.73 -5.79 20.62
N ARG A 441 14.54 -7.04 20.18
CA ARG A 441 14.47 -8.21 21.10
C ARG A 441 15.80 -8.49 21.79
N ALA A 442 16.91 -8.41 21.06
CA ALA A 442 18.23 -8.63 21.62
C ALA A 442 18.59 -7.58 22.70
N LEU A 443 18.38 -6.29 22.40
CA LEU A 443 18.63 -5.20 23.36
C LEU A 443 17.71 -5.26 24.57
N PHE A 444 16.46 -5.70 24.40
CA PHE A 444 15.53 -5.82 25.51
C PHE A 444 16.06 -6.72 26.62
N LEU A 445 16.78 -7.81 26.30
CA LEU A 445 17.35 -8.70 27.32
C LEU A 445 18.32 -7.98 28.26
N ASP A 446 19.18 -7.14 27.69
CA ASP A 446 20.21 -6.43 28.43
C ASP A 446 19.59 -5.26 29.19
N PHE A 447 18.65 -4.56 28.55
CA PHE A 447 18.00 -3.41 29.15
C PHE A 447 17.07 -3.81 30.30
N ALA A 448 16.30 -4.89 30.14
CA ALA A 448 15.34 -5.36 31.13
C ALA A 448 15.98 -5.76 32.47
N ARG A 449 17.25 -6.17 32.47
CA ARG A 449 17.99 -6.60 33.67
C ARG A 449 18.41 -5.46 34.59
N ASN A 450 18.51 -4.24 34.08
CA ASN A 450 18.99 -3.10 34.86
C ASN A 450 17.82 -2.25 35.36
N PRO A 451 17.63 -2.10 36.68
CA PRO A 451 16.52 -1.30 37.23
C PRO A 451 16.61 0.20 36.95
N ALA A 452 17.79 0.72 36.57
CA ALA A 452 17.94 2.12 36.16
C ALA A 452 17.45 2.36 34.72
N ASN A 453 17.33 1.31 33.90
CA ASN A 453 16.95 1.45 32.50
C ASN A 453 15.43 1.61 32.33
N LEU A 454 15.05 2.23 31.23
CA LEU A 454 13.66 2.42 30.82
C LEU A 454 13.40 1.73 29.48
N VAL A 455 12.38 0.88 29.42
CA VAL A 455 11.78 0.38 28.19
C VAL A 455 10.56 1.25 27.88
N LEU A 456 10.61 1.94 26.75
CA LEU A 456 9.61 2.91 26.35
C LEU A 456 8.88 2.44 25.10
N LEU A 457 7.60 2.09 25.25
CA LEU A 457 6.76 1.62 24.15
C LEU A 457 5.92 2.76 23.58
N PRO A 458 6.06 3.12 22.28
CA PRO A 458 5.33 4.21 21.65
C PRO A 458 3.90 3.86 21.21
N GLY A 459 3.41 2.67 21.57
CA GLY A 459 2.10 2.16 21.18
C GLY A 459 1.85 0.76 21.76
N LEU A 460 0.72 0.14 21.38
CA LEU A 460 0.40 -1.23 21.82
C LEU A 460 1.17 -2.31 21.06
N SER A 461 1.54 -2.02 19.81
CA SER A 461 2.01 -3.00 18.83
C SER A 461 1.00 -4.12 18.55
N GLU A 462 1.35 -4.99 17.60
CA GLU A 462 0.53 -6.07 17.11
C GLU A 462 0.17 -7.06 18.24
N PRO A 463 -1.05 -7.63 18.22
CA PRO A 463 -1.43 -8.70 19.13
C PRO A 463 -0.42 -9.85 19.16
N GLY A 464 -0.29 -10.56 20.28
CA GLY A 464 0.65 -11.69 20.39
C GLY A 464 2.14 -11.34 20.42
N SER A 465 2.50 -10.06 20.27
CA SER A 465 3.88 -9.58 20.41
C SER A 465 4.34 -9.46 21.87
N LEU A 466 5.65 -9.47 22.11
CA LEU A 466 6.21 -9.23 23.44
C LEU A 466 5.86 -7.82 23.94
N ALA A 467 5.91 -6.82 23.06
CA ALA A 467 5.50 -5.46 23.40
C ALA A 467 4.04 -5.41 23.89
N ARG A 468 3.11 -6.04 23.16
CA ARG A 468 1.69 -6.14 23.57
C ARG A 468 1.51 -6.80 24.94
N TRP A 469 2.24 -7.89 25.19
CA TRP A 469 2.21 -8.58 26.49
C TRP A 469 2.70 -7.68 27.64
N LEU A 470 3.81 -6.95 27.44
CA LEU A 470 4.32 -6.00 28.43
C LEU A 470 3.28 -4.92 28.75
N VAL A 471 2.55 -4.42 27.74
CA VAL A 471 1.49 -3.45 27.98
C VAL A 471 0.34 -4.07 28.78
N LYS A 472 -0.19 -5.22 28.34
CA LYS A 472 -1.41 -5.83 28.89
C LYS A 472 -1.23 -6.45 30.27
N GLU A 473 -0.13 -7.17 30.48
CA GLU A 473 0.07 -7.94 31.72
C GLU A 473 0.89 -7.16 32.77
N MET A 474 1.82 -6.30 32.34
CA MET A 474 2.71 -5.60 33.28
C MET A 474 2.24 -4.17 33.54
N TRP A 475 2.02 -3.38 32.49
CA TRP A 475 1.78 -1.95 32.60
C TRP A 475 0.32 -1.60 32.93
N GLU A 476 -0.66 -2.09 32.17
CA GLU A 476 -2.10 -1.77 32.35
C GLU A 476 -2.65 -2.09 33.74
N PRO A 477 -2.33 -3.24 34.37
CA PRO A 477 -2.88 -3.59 35.68
C PRO A 477 -2.36 -2.68 36.81
N ALA A 478 -1.26 -1.95 36.59
CA ALA A 478 -0.71 -0.99 37.54
C ALA A 478 -1.26 0.43 37.35
N GLN A 479 -2.04 0.69 36.29
CA GLN A 479 -2.58 2.02 36.00
C GLN A 479 -3.87 2.32 36.77
N ASP A 480 -4.03 3.59 37.11
CA ASP A 480 -5.27 4.11 37.69
C ASP A 480 -6.37 4.23 36.62
N PRO A 481 -7.67 4.27 37.00
CA PRO A 481 -8.77 4.44 36.05
C PRO A 481 -8.64 5.72 35.22
N GLY A 482 -8.74 5.61 33.90
CA GLY A 482 -8.54 6.70 32.94
C GLY A 482 -7.12 6.79 32.39
N CYS A 483 -6.15 6.11 33.01
CA CYS A 483 -4.73 6.16 32.66
C CYS A 483 -4.26 4.91 31.90
N ARG A 484 -5.17 3.97 31.61
CA ARG A 484 -4.88 2.83 30.73
C ARG A 484 -4.82 3.30 29.29
N TYR A 485 -4.27 2.45 28.42
CA TYR A 485 -4.17 2.74 27.00
C TYR A 485 -5.57 3.04 26.43
N GLY A 486 -5.71 4.17 25.75
CA GLY A 486 -6.95 4.57 25.11
C GLY A 486 -8.04 5.15 26.03
N GLU A 487 -7.73 5.46 27.30
CA GLU A 487 -8.70 6.09 28.22
C GLU A 487 -8.49 7.62 28.39
N GLY A 488 -7.60 8.23 27.61
CA GLY A 488 -7.46 9.68 27.46
C GLY A 488 -6.56 10.40 28.47
N LYS A 489 -6.02 9.75 29.51
CA LYS A 489 -5.00 10.32 30.41
C LYS A 489 -3.64 9.64 30.23
N VAL A 490 -2.58 10.37 30.53
CA VAL A 490 -1.21 9.83 30.55
C VAL A 490 -1.04 8.88 31.73
N GLY A 491 -0.54 7.67 31.49
CA GLY A 491 -0.22 6.71 32.55
C GLY A 491 1.08 7.00 33.29
N LYS A 492 1.39 6.15 34.28
CA LYS A 492 2.63 6.19 35.07
C LYS A 492 3.58 5.07 34.67
N GLU A 493 4.87 5.31 34.88
CA GLU A 493 5.91 4.30 34.76
C GLU A 493 5.75 3.20 35.82
N VAL A 494 6.12 1.96 35.46
CA VAL A 494 5.97 0.78 36.31
C VAL A 494 7.29 0.03 36.34
N LYS A 495 7.75 -0.39 37.52
CA LYS A 495 8.89 -1.30 37.63
C LYS A 495 8.42 -2.71 37.26
N MET A 496 9.14 -3.41 36.38
CA MET A 496 8.75 -4.75 35.93
C MET A 496 8.91 -5.88 36.99
N ASP A 497 9.18 -5.52 38.25
CA ASP A 497 9.56 -6.39 39.38
C ASP A 497 8.36 -6.94 40.18
N LYS A 498 7.19 -7.13 39.54
CA LYS A 498 5.99 -7.60 40.25
C LYS A 498 6.16 -9.05 40.70
N VAL A 499 6.41 -9.31 41.99
CA VAL A 499 6.25 -10.66 42.57
C VAL A 499 4.81 -11.12 42.30
N VAL A 500 4.62 -12.02 41.33
CA VAL A 500 3.36 -12.74 41.19
C VAL A 500 3.27 -13.59 42.45
N GLU A 501 2.24 -13.39 43.27
CA GLU A 501 1.92 -14.25 44.41
C GLU A 501 1.57 -15.65 43.88
N LEU A 502 2.59 -16.42 43.54
CA LEU A 502 2.53 -17.86 43.42
C LEU A 502 3.34 -18.38 44.60
N GLU A 503 2.62 -19.08 45.48
CA GLU A 503 3.14 -19.64 46.71
C GLU A 503 4.47 -20.39 46.50
N LEU A 504 5.36 -20.21 47.48
CA LEU A 504 6.68 -20.80 47.69
C LEU A 504 7.87 -20.17 46.92
N ASP A 505 8.54 -19.27 47.65
CA ASP A 505 9.97 -18.94 47.63
C ASP A 505 10.64 -18.68 46.26
N ARG A 506 10.50 -17.44 45.76
CA ARG A 506 11.60 -16.61 45.20
C ARG A 506 11.08 -15.23 44.72
N ALA A 507 11.73 -14.17 45.19
CA ALA A 507 11.28 -12.77 45.10
C ALA A 507 11.41 -12.05 43.73
N HIS A 508 11.38 -12.71 42.57
CA HIS A 508 11.53 -12.03 41.27
C HIS A 508 10.77 -12.72 40.12
N VAL A 509 10.19 -11.92 39.20
CA VAL A 509 9.64 -12.43 37.92
C VAL A 509 10.78 -12.84 37.01
N LYS A 510 10.78 -14.12 36.63
CA LYS A 510 11.65 -14.65 35.58
C LYS A 510 10.81 -14.94 34.35
N MET A 511 11.08 -14.21 33.28
CA MET A 511 10.51 -14.53 31.97
C MET A 511 11.50 -15.41 31.21
N ARG A 512 11.03 -16.53 30.66
CA ARG A 512 11.84 -17.36 29.76
C ARG A 512 11.66 -16.84 28.35
N LEU A 513 12.70 -16.30 27.74
CA LEU A 513 12.67 -15.87 26.34
C LEU A 513 13.53 -16.83 25.50
N GLN A 514 12.99 -17.26 24.36
CA GLN A 514 13.79 -17.93 23.33
C GLN A 514 14.60 -16.88 22.58
N MET A 515 15.90 -17.11 22.49
CA MET A 515 16.84 -16.23 21.81
C MET A 515 17.63 -17.05 20.81
N LYS A 516 17.96 -16.44 19.70
CA LYS A 516 18.74 -17.09 18.66
C LYS A 516 20.04 -16.33 18.48
N ARG A 517 21.19 -17.02 18.55
CA ARG A 517 22.51 -16.40 18.43
C ARG A 517 23.38 -17.11 17.39
N LYS A 518 24.11 -16.32 16.58
CA LYS A 518 25.13 -16.79 15.62
C LYS A 518 26.37 -17.29 16.34
N VAL A 519 26.85 -18.46 15.96
CA VAL A 519 28.08 -19.09 16.48
C VAL A 519 28.83 -19.68 15.29
N TYR A 520 30.09 -19.31 15.09
CA TYR A 520 30.88 -19.85 13.99
C TYR A 520 31.11 -21.36 14.14
N LEU A 521 31.26 -22.04 13.01
CA LEU A 521 31.68 -23.43 12.99
C LEU A 521 33.15 -23.51 13.40
N GLU A 522 33.45 -24.33 14.41
CA GLU A 522 34.80 -24.53 14.93
C GLU A 522 35.04 -26.05 15.12
N GLY A 523 36.28 -26.49 14.87
CA GLY A 523 36.70 -27.90 15.01
C GLY A 523 36.00 -28.85 14.03
N ASP A 524 35.66 -30.05 14.49
CA ASP A 524 35.10 -31.15 13.69
C ASP A 524 33.82 -30.78 12.91
N GLU A 525 32.99 -29.86 13.44
CA GLU A 525 31.78 -29.42 12.74
C GLU A 525 32.10 -28.55 11.49
N LEU A 526 33.25 -27.85 11.48
CA LEU A 526 33.71 -27.06 10.33
C LEU A 526 34.24 -27.99 9.23
N GLU A 527 35.02 -28.99 9.61
CA GLU A 527 35.60 -29.97 8.68
C GLU A 527 34.51 -30.76 7.96
N ALA A 528 33.50 -31.23 8.70
CA ALA A 528 32.35 -31.94 8.13
C ALA A 528 31.53 -31.07 7.14
N HIS A 529 31.39 -29.77 7.42
CA HIS A 529 30.70 -28.85 6.51
C HIS A 529 31.49 -28.65 5.20
N LEU A 530 32.80 -28.43 5.30
CA LEU A 530 33.68 -28.26 4.14
C LEU A 530 33.81 -29.55 3.32
N GLU A 531 33.75 -30.72 3.95
CA GLU A 531 33.67 -32.01 3.26
C GLU A 531 32.35 -32.20 2.53
N ALA A 532 31.21 -31.94 3.18
CA ALA A 532 29.90 -32.04 2.55
C ALA A 532 29.74 -31.06 1.36
N GLU A 533 30.31 -29.86 1.48
CA GLU A 533 30.32 -28.86 0.40
C GLU A 533 31.18 -29.32 -0.79
N ARG A 534 32.35 -29.92 -0.53
CA ARG A 534 33.19 -30.55 -1.55
C ARG A 534 32.48 -31.71 -2.25
N GLU A 535 31.82 -32.58 -1.49
CA GLU A 535 31.05 -33.69 -2.05
C GLU A 535 29.84 -33.20 -2.87
N ALA A 536 29.15 -32.15 -2.42
CA ALA A 536 28.05 -31.55 -3.16
C ALA A 536 28.54 -30.91 -4.47
N ALA A 537 29.66 -30.19 -4.44
CA ALA A 537 30.30 -29.62 -5.62
C ALA A 537 30.74 -30.72 -6.59
N GLU A 538 31.33 -31.81 -6.10
CA GLU A 538 31.72 -32.95 -6.93
C GLU A 538 30.50 -33.66 -7.54
N ARG A 539 29.39 -33.78 -6.81
CA ARG A 539 28.13 -34.34 -7.32
C ARG A 539 27.51 -33.45 -8.40
N LEU A 540 27.55 -32.13 -8.23
CA LEU A 540 27.08 -31.17 -9.22
C LEU A 540 27.97 -31.17 -10.47
N ALA A 541 29.29 -31.22 -10.29
CA ALA A 541 30.24 -31.35 -11.39
C ALA A 541 30.06 -32.66 -12.15
N LYS A 542 29.81 -33.77 -11.45
CA LYS A 542 29.44 -35.06 -12.06
C LYS A 542 28.13 -35.00 -12.82
N GLN A 543 27.10 -34.33 -12.28
CA GLN A 543 25.83 -34.12 -13.00
C GLN A 543 26.00 -33.23 -14.23
N GLN A 544 26.78 -32.14 -14.14
CA GLN A 544 27.07 -31.26 -15.27
C GLN A 544 27.89 -31.99 -16.35
N ALA A 545 28.91 -32.76 -15.97
CA ALA A 545 29.69 -33.58 -16.89
C ALA A 545 28.85 -34.69 -17.53
N ALA A 546 27.90 -35.29 -16.80
CA ALA A 546 26.96 -36.26 -17.35
C ALA A 546 26.00 -35.60 -18.35
N LEU A 547 25.45 -34.42 -18.04
CA LEU A 547 24.61 -33.67 -18.97
C LEU A 547 25.37 -33.21 -20.20
N GLU A 548 26.64 -32.82 -20.05
CA GLU A 548 27.50 -32.44 -21.16
C GLU A 548 27.88 -33.65 -22.03
N ARG A 549 28.11 -34.82 -21.42
CA ARG A 549 28.32 -36.09 -22.13
C ARG A 549 27.06 -36.52 -22.88
N THR A 550 25.87 -36.37 -22.28
CA THR A 550 24.59 -36.63 -22.94
C THR A 550 24.36 -35.64 -24.08
N ARG A 551 24.65 -34.35 -23.88
CA ARG A 551 24.57 -33.31 -24.92
C ARG A 551 25.54 -33.58 -26.07
N ARG A 552 26.72 -34.14 -25.80
CA ARG A 552 27.69 -34.52 -26.81
C ARG A 552 27.26 -35.77 -27.59
N MET A 553 26.74 -36.80 -26.91
CA MET A 553 26.13 -37.95 -27.57
C MET A 553 24.94 -37.58 -28.45
N LEU A 554 24.12 -36.60 -28.04
CA LEU A 554 22.99 -36.13 -28.82
C LEU A 554 23.42 -35.28 -30.03
N ALA A 555 24.58 -34.62 -29.95
CA ALA A 555 25.20 -33.94 -31.08
C ALA A 555 25.87 -34.93 -32.07
N ASP A 556 26.48 -36.00 -31.56
CA ASP A 556 27.08 -37.07 -32.39
C ASP A 556 26.00 -37.97 -33.04
N ALA A 557 24.85 -38.17 -32.38
CA ALA A 557 23.71 -38.92 -32.93
C ALA A 557 22.89 -38.16 -34.01
N ALA A 558 23.12 -36.86 -34.18
CA ALA A 558 22.55 -36.08 -35.29
C ALA A 558 23.43 -36.12 -36.56
N GLY A 559 24.55 -36.86 -36.52
CA GLY A 559 25.60 -36.84 -37.52
C GLY A 559 25.92 -38.16 -38.23
N ASP A 560 25.12 -39.22 -38.07
CA ASP A 560 25.29 -40.42 -38.90
C ASP A 560 23.97 -41.17 -39.12
N SER A 561 23.39 -40.92 -40.30
CA SER A 561 22.43 -41.80 -40.95
C SER A 561 23.26 -42.78 -41.76
N ASP A 562 23.25 -44.06 -41.40
CA ASP A 562 22.89 -45.17 -42.31
C ASP A 562 23.35 -46.54 -41.79
N SER A 563 22.43 -47.49 -41.92
CA SER A 563 22.64 -48.92 -42.26
C SER A 563 23.08 -49.91 -41.17
N ASP A 564 22.06 -50.65 -40.74
CA ASP A 564 21.92 -52.12 -40.72
C ASP A 564 22.76 -53.04 -39.81
N SER A 565 21.97 -53.94 -39.21
CA SER A 565 22.16 -55.38 -38.99
C SER A 565 22.35 -55.88 -37.55
N ASP A 566 21.28 -56.53 -37.07
CA ASP A 566 21.18 -57.82 -36.36
C ASP A 566 22.34 -58.29 -35.45
N ALA A 567 22.04 -58.52 -34.17
CA ALA A 567 21.74 -59.87 -33.65
C ALA A 567 21.87 -59.93 -32.11
N GLU A 568 20.82 -60.48 -31.49
CA GLU A 568 20.74 -61.44 -30.37
C GLU A 568 21.62 -61.26 -29.11
N ASP A 569 20.90 -61.08 -28.00
CA ASP A 569 20.96 -61.76 -26.69
C ASP A 569 22.32 -62.30 -26.18
N GLU A 570 22.68 -61.91 -24.95
CA GLU A 570 22.93 -62.84 -23.84
C GLU A 570 23.23 -62.08 -22.54
N ASP A 571 22.39 -62.32 -21.53
CA ASP A 571 22.70 -62.13 -20.12
C ASP A 571 23.67 -63.25 -19.67
N GLU A 572 24.70 -62.93 -18.88
CA GLU A 572 25.07 -63.65 -17.63
C GLU A 572 26.42 -63.17 -17.05
N GLU A 573 26.31 -62.60 -15.84
CA GLU A 573 26.96 -62.97 -14.57
C GLU A 573 28.45 -63.36 -14.43
N ALA A 574 28.94 -62.99 -13.23
CA ALA A 574 29.88 -63.70 -12.35
C ALA A 574 31.37 -63.28 -12.31
N ASP A 575 31.67 -62.55 -11.23
CA ASP A 575 32.53 -62.96 -10.09
C ASP A 575 34.04 -63.27 -10.26
N ALA A 576 34.78 -62.49 -9.45
CA ALA A 576 35.78 -62.85 -8.45
C ALA A 576 36.89 -63.89 -8.76
N ALA A 577 38.14 -63.52 -8.48
CA ALA A 577 38.83 -63.94 -7.24
C ALA A 577 40.33 -63.57 -7.23
N ASP A 578 40.77 -63.19 -6.03
CA ASP A 578 42.06 -63.38 -5.36
C ASP A 578 43.28 -63.94 -6.13
N GLU A 579 44.46 -63.36 -5.88
CA GLU A 579 45.43 -64.00 -4.97
C GLU A 579 46.65 -63.12 -4.67
N ALA A 580 47.12 -63.24 -3.43
CA ALA A 580 48.23 -62.52 -2.83
C ALA A 580 49.62 -63.12 -3.20
N GLY A 581 50.66 -62.30 -3.10
CA GLY A 581 52.04 -62.76 -3.16
C GLY A 581 53.05 -61.72 -2.70
N HIS A 582 53.47 -61.81 -1.43
CA HIS A 582 54.60 -61.10 -0.84
C HIS A 582 55.93 -61.36 -1.57
N ALA A 583 56.81 -60.35 -1.68
CA ALA A 583 58.22 -60.47 -1.26
C ALA A 583 59.00 -59.13 -1.32
N ASN A 584 59.66 -58.87 -0.20
CA ASN A 584 60.79 -57.99 0.13
C ASN A 584 61.75 -57.52 -0.99
N GLY A 585 62.39 -56.38 -0.76
CA GLY A 585 63.80 -56.20 -1.17
C GLY A 585 64.22 -54.76 -1.46
N GLU A 586 65.11 -54.25 -0.62
CA GLU A 586 65.73 -52.93 -0.60
C GLU A 586 66.61 -52.56 -1.82
N ASP A 587 66.78 -51.24 -1.96
CA ASP A 587 68.04 -50.53 -2.20
C ASP A 587 68.67 -50.30 -3.61
N VAL A 588 68.62 -49.00 -3.96
CA VAL A 588 69.72 -48.07 -4.35
C VAL A 588 70.32 -48.14 -5.78
N VAL A 589 70.55 -46.90 -6.25
CA VAL A 589 71.57 -46.36 -7.17
C VAL A 589 71.07 -46.08 -8.60
N GLY A 590 71.13 -44.80 -8.98
CA GLY A 590 70.98 -44.30 -10.36
C GLY A 590 72.13 -44.74 -11.29
N PRO A 591 72.46 -44.04 -12.41
CA PRO A 591 72.24 -42.61 -12.64
C PRO A 591 71.91 -42.16 -14.10
N THR A 592 71.44 -40.92 -14.19
CA THR A 592 71.78 -39.86 -15.18
C THR A 592 71.64 -40.04 -16.71
N ARG A 593 70.88 -39.06 -17.26
CA ARG A 593 71.18 -38.15 -18.41
C ARG A 593 71.32 -38.82 -19.80
N ARG A 594 70.78 -38.27 -20.90
CA ARG A 594 70.71 -36.87 -21.33
C ARG A 594 69.96 -36.80 -22.68
N ARG A 595 69.15 -35.73 -22.88
CA ARG A 595 69.04 -34.87 -24.09
C ARG A 595 68.59 -35.52 -25.43
N ARG A 596 67.80 -34.90 -26.32
CA ARG A 596 67.14 -33.58 -26.47
C ARG A 596 66.38 -33.62 -27.83
N ILE A 597 65.48 -32.66 -28.04
CA ILE A 597 64.90 -32.18 -29.32
C ILE A 597 63.67 -32.98 -29.77
N GLY A 598 62.50 -32.40 -30.08
CA GLY A 598 62.03 -31.01 -30.13
C GLY A 598 60.67 -30.95 -30.85
N GLY A 599 59.89 -29.88 -30.62
CA GLY A 599 58.68 -29.49 -31.37
C GLY A 599 57.38 -30.07 -30.81
N PHE A 600 56.57 -29.36 -29.99
CA PHE A 600 55.64 -28.26 -30.34
C PHE A 600 54.46 -28.78 -31.19
N THR A 601 53.17 -28.74 -30.85
CA THR A 601 52.26 -28.20 -29.80
C THR A 601 50.94 -28.95 -30.02
N GLY A 602 50.03 -29.19 -29.10
CA GLY A 602 49.76 -28.57 -27.80
C GLY A 602 48.24 -28.68 -27.61
N GLY A 603 47.82 -29.74 -26.93
CA GLY A 603 46.49 -29.88 -26.36
C GLY A 603 46.42 -29.22 -24.99
N ALA A 604 45.20 -28.91 -24.57
CA ALA A 604 44.84 -28.35 -23.29
C ALA A 604 45.36 -29.17 -22.09
N GLY A 605 45.58 -28.50 -20.96
CA GLY A 605 45.61 -29.16 -19.67
C GLY A 605 46.60 -28.60 -18.65
N ALA A 606 46.03 -27.87 -17.68
CA ALA A 606 45.99 -28.29 -16.29
C ALA A 606 47.14 -27.93 -15.31
N TRP A 607 46.65 -27.85 -14.06
CA TRP A 607 47.29 -28.03 -12.76
C TRP A 607 47.77 -26.77 -12.03
N ASP A 608 46.99 -26.48 -10.99
CA ASP A 608 47.42 -25.85 -9.75
C ASP A 608 48.20 -26.88 -8.88
N GLU A 609 48.90 -26.37 -7.86
CA GLU A 609 49.75 -27.02 -6.84
C GLU A 609 51.26 -27.18 -7.12
N PHE A 610 52.10 -26.29 -6.56
CA PHE A 610 52.93 -26.60 -5.38
C PHE A 610 53.72 -25.36 -4.87
N LEU A 611 53.66 -25.15 -3.55
CA LEU A 611 54.62 -24.51 -2.62
C LEU A 611 54.59 -23.00 -2.34
N ASP A 612 54.15 -22.76 -1.11
CA ASP A 612 54.57 -21.70 -0.19
C ASP A 612 56.07 -21.66 0.11
N ALA A 613 56.43 -20.48 0.62
CA ALA A 613 57.72 -20.09 1.17
C ALA A 613 58.22 -21.00 2.30
N ASP A 614 59.36 -21.67 2.12
CA ASP A 614 60.58 -21.40 2.91
C ASP A 614 61.78 -22.21 2.37
N ALA A 615 62.75 -21.54 1.77
CA ALA A 615 64.05 -22.11 1.41
C ALA A 615 65.17 -21.09 1.64
N LEU A 616 65.44 -20.91 2.93
CA LEU A 616 66.76 -20.84 3.54
C LEU A 616 67.94 -21.25 2.62
N ALA A 617 68.85 -20.31 2.31
CA ALA A 617 70.30 -20.55 2.35
C ALA A 617 71.07 -19.23 2.44
N GLY A 618 71.61 -18.94 3.62
CA GLY A 618 72.76 -18.05 3.77
C GLY A 618 74.06 -18.75 3.35
N SER A 619 74.80 -18.12 2.44
CA SER A 619 76.27 -18.05 2.42
C SER A 619 76.69 -16.89 1.50
N ALA A 620 77.39 -15.89 2.08
CA ALA A 620 77.84 -14.58 1.55
C ALA A 620 76.71 -13.56 1.22
N GLY A 621 76.30 -12.57 2.02
CA GLY A 621 76.97 -11.73 3.04
C GLY A 621 77.48 -10.42 2.38
N GLY A 622 77.09 -9.19 2.71
CA GLY A 622 76.18 -8.56 3.66
C GLY A 622 76.25 -7.02 3.50
N GLN A 623 75.38 -6.27 4.19
CA GLN A 623 75.26 -4.78 4.22
C GLN A 623 74.64 -4.22 2.91
N SER A 624 73.60 -3.37 2.86
CA SER A 624 73.23 -2.21 3.68
C SER A 624 71.90 -1.61 3.15
N PHE A 625 71.00 -1.20 4.06
CA PHE A 625 70.13 0.00 4.05
C PHE A 625 69.52 0.54 2.73
N ASP A 626 68.18 0.56 2.68
CA ASP A 626 67.34 1.75 2.93
C ASP A 626 67.74 3.12 2.34
N ILE A 627 66.68 3.90 2.04
CA ILE A 627 66.65 5.38 1.96
C ILE A 627 67.10 6.05 0.65
N TYR A 628 66.11 6.66 -0.01
CA TYR A 628 66.13 7.94 -0.72
C TYR A 628 67.48 8.62 -0.97
N VAL A 629 67.71 9.01 -2.23
CA VAL A 629 68.21 10.36 -2.53
C VAL A 629 67.09 11.16 -3.19
N ARG A 630 66.29 11.76 -2.31
CA ARG A 630 65.91 13.16 -2.46
C ARG A 630 67.20 13.96 -2.68
N GLY A 631 67.21 14.82 -3.68
CA GLY A 631 67.94 16.07 -3.52
C GLY A 631 68.83 16.48 -4.67
N SER A 632 68.50 17.69 -5.11
CA SER A 632 69.45 18.69 -5.58
C SER A 632 69.92 18.53 -7.01
N TYR A 633 69.14 19.16 -7.88
CA TYR A 633 69.62 20.23 -8.75
C TYR A 633 71.09 20.63 -8.44
N GLY A 634 71.98 20.18 -9.32
CA GLY A 634 73.41 20.50 -9.33
C GLY A 634 73.74 21.15 -10.66
N LEU A 635 73.42 22.43 -10.71
CA LEU A 635 73.64 23.39 -11.77
C LEU A 635 75.12 23.46 -12.21
N ARG A 636 75.32 23.99 -13.44
CA ARG A 636 76.48 24.77 -13.95
C ARG A 636 77.41 24.01 -14.90
N SER A 637 77.95 24.64 -15.93
CA SER A 637 77.76 25.96 -16.56
C SER A 637 78.72 25.97 -17.73
N GLY A 638 78.33 26.49 -18.89
CA GLY A 638 79.25 26.60 -20.01
C GLY A 638 78.63 27.20 -21.25
N GLY A 639 78.20 28.46 -21.14
CA GLY A 639 78.17 29.48 -22.20
C GLY A 639 77.78 29.09 -23.63
N GLY A 640 76.64 29.63 -24.07
CA GLY A 640 76.44 30.08 -25.45
C GLY A 640 75.61 29.15 -26.34
N GLY A 641 74.38 29.59 -26.65
CA GLY A 641 73.53 29.00 -27.68
C GLY A 641 72.44 28.08 -27.14
N GLY A 642 71.17 28.42 -27.41
CA GLY A 642 69.99 27.80 -26.80
C GLY A 642 69.91 26.28 -26.95
N GLY A 643 69.87 25.57 -25.81
CA GLY A 643 69.59 24.15 -25.72
C GLY A 643 68.37 23.90 -24.83
N LEU A 644 67.30 23.36 -25.42
CA LEU A 644 66.18 22.75 -24.70
C LEU A 644 66.65 21.50 -23.95
N GLN A 645 66.24 21.33 -22.70
CA GLN A 645 66.45 20.08 -21.97
C GLN A 645 65.69 18.93 -22.66
N ARG A 646 66.41 17.90 -23.12
CA ARG A 646 65.83 16.63 -23.56
C ARG A 646 65.46 15.80 -22.33
N PHE A 647 64.17 15.55 -22.14
CA PHE A 647 63.71 14.44 -21.32
C PHE A 647 64.05 13.12 -22.03
N ARG A 648 64.53 12.11 -21.30
CA ARG A 648 64.70 10.74 -21.83
C ARG A 648 63.30 10.19 -22.12
N MET A 649 62.93 10.11 -23.40
CA MET A 649 61.71 9.41 -23.84
C MET A 649 61.96 7.90 -23.93
N PHE A 650 60.93 7.13 -23.60
CA PHE A 650 60.92 5.67 -23.77
C PHE A 650 60.97 5.31 -25.28
N PRO A 651 61.59 4.18 -25.69
CA PRO A 651 61.58 3.76 -27.09
C PRO A 651 60.16 3.35 -27.52
N VAL A 652 59.62 3.98 -28.56
CA VAL A 652 58.36 3.59 -29.22
C VAL A 652 58.67 3.16 -30.65
N VAL A 653 58.22 1.95 -31.03
CA VAL A 653 58.34 1.42 -32.40
C VAL A 653 57.03 1.66 -33.14
N GLU A 654 57.04 2.50 -34.18
CA GLU A 654 55.86 2.77 -34.99
C GLU A 654 55.50 1.59 -35.91
N ARG A 655 54.25 1.13 -35.87
CA ARG A 655 53.74 0.05 -36.74
C ARG A 655 53.14 0.62 -38.03
N ARG A 656 53.52 0.05 -39.17
CA ARG A 656 52.99 0.41 -40.50
C ARG A 656 51.57 -0.12 -40.70
N ARG A 657 50.65 0.77 -41.08
CA ARG A 657 49.22 0.51 -41.34
C ARG A 657 49.01 -0.15 -42.70
N ARG A 658 48.06 -1.08 -42.81
CA ARG A 658 47.63 -1.70 -44.09
C ARG A 658 46.38 -0.98 -44.59
N VAL A 659 46.35 -0.61 -45.86
CA VAL A 659 45.28 0.17 -46.50
C VAL A 659 44.79 -0.62 -47.72
N ASP A 660 43.49 -0.83 -47.83
CA ASP A 660 42.82 -1.41 -48.99
C ASP A 660 42.14 -0.33 -49.86
N ALA A 661 41.41 -0.75 -50.90
CA ALA A 661 40.79 0.17 -51.87
C ALA A 661 39.66 1.05 -51.29
N TYR A 662 39.21 0.79 -50.06
CA TYR A 662 38.17 1.58 -49.38
C TYR A 662 38.68 2.28 -48.11
N GLY A 663 39.94 2.09 -47.71
CA GLY A 663 40.57 2.83 -46.62
C GLY A 663 41.53 1.97 -45.79
N GLU A 664 41.78 2.38 -44.55
CA GLU A 664 42.61 1.60 -43.63
C GLU A 664 41.89 0.28 -43.31
N ALA A 665 42.56 -0.86 -43.59
CA ALA A 665 41.98 -2.17 -43.39
C ALA A 665 41.82 -2.44 -41.89
N ILE A 666 40.58 -2.53 -41.42
CA ILE A 666 40.25 -2.75 -40.01
C ILE A 666 40.48 -4.22 -39.68
N ASP A 667 41.39 -4.50 -38.74
CA ASP A 667 41.54 -5.82 -38.13
C ASP A 667 40.34 -6.10 -37.23
N VAL A 668 39.30 -6.74 -37.80
CA VAL A 668 38.02 -7.01 -37.13
C VAL A 668 38.21 -7.92 -35.91
N GLU A 669 39.13 -8.88 -35.97
CA GLU A 669 39.40 -9.81 -34.87
C GLU A 669 40.16 -9.12 -33.73
N GLY A 670 41.12 -8.26 -34.07
CA GLY A 670 41.78 -7.38 -33.10
C GLY A 670 40.88 -6.28 -32.54
N TRP A 671 39.86 -5.85 -33.30
CA TRP A 671 38.85 -4.89 -32.83
C TRP A 671 37.83 -5.54 -31.90
N LEU A 672 37.39 -6.77 -32.17
CA LEU A 672 36.57 -7.53 -31.23
C LEU A 672 37.31 -7.88 -29.94
N LYS A 673 38.61 -8.23 -30.01
CA LYS A 673 39.43 -8.46 -28.81
C LYS A 673 39.65 -7.20 -27.99
N ARG A 674 39.92 -6.06 -28.64
CA ARG A 674 40.00 -4.75 -27.94
C ARG A 674 38.65 -4.30 -27.38
N GLY A 675 37.55 -4.56 -28.08
CA GLY A 675 36.21 -4.31 -27.54
C GLY A 675 35.85 -5.16 -26.32
N GLN A 676 36.57 -6.27 -26.12
CA GLN A 676 36.47 -7.14 -24.94
C GLN A 676 37.45 -6.72 -23.81
N GLU A 677 38.51 -5.98 -24.15
CA GLU A 677 39.50 -5.41 -23.20
C GLU A 677 39.15 -3.96 -22.78
N ASP A 678 38.38 -3.21 -23.58
CA ASP A 678 37.90 -1.84 -23.30
C ASP A 678 36.45 -1.82 -22.76
N ASP A 679 35.85 -2.97 -22.44
CA ASP A 679 34.55 -3.05 -21.74
C ASP A 679 34.76 -2.68 -20.25
N PRO A 680 34.18 -1.57 -19.74
CA PRO A 680 34.45 -1.07 -18.39
C PRO A 680 33.92 -1.97 -17.25
N LEU A 681 33.34 -3.13 -17.55
CA LEU A 681 32.65 -4.02 -16.61
C LEU A 681 33.45 -5.25 -16.15
N MET A 682 34.73 -5.40 -16.52
CA MET A 682 35.59 -6.50 -16.04
C MET A 682 36.54 -6.05 -14.91
N PRO A 683 36.48 -6.66 -13.69
CA PRO A 683 37.32 -6.26 -12.56
C PRO A 683 38.67 -7.00 -12.55
N GLY A 684 39.77 -6.27 -12.76
CA GLY A 684 41.13 -6.75 -12.44
C GLY A 684 42.23 -6.23 -13.39
N GLY A 685 42.88 -5.11 -13.04
CA GLY A 685 44.04 -4.60 -13.79
C GLY A 685 44.50 -3.19 -13.38
N ASP A 686 45.22 -3.12 -12.26
CA ASP A 686 46.18 -2.08 -11.81
C ASP A 686 45.86 -0.57 -11.90
N LYS A 687 45.63 -0.01 -10.69
CA LYS A 687 45.85 1.40 -10.35
C LYS A 687 47.36 1.67 -10.19
N GLN A 688 47.95 2.54 -11.01
CA GLN A 688 48.84 3.58 -10.47
C GLN A 688 49.16 4.73 -11.43
N ILE A 689 49.08 5.94 -10.85
CA ILE A 689 49.62 7.25 -11.30
C ILE A 689 48.71 8.06 -12.23
N LEU A 690 47.84 8.91 -11.67
CA LEU A 690 47.85 10.37 -11.90
C LEU A 690 46.84 11.10 -10.99
N GLY A 691 47.25 12.29 -10.53
CA GLY A 691 46.66 13.01 -9.42
C GLY A 691 45.28 13.64 -9.65
N LYS A 692 44.60 13.80 -8.51
CA LYS A 692 43.27 14.36 -8.24
C LYS A 692 42.87 15.59 -9.09
N ARG A 693 41.69 15.51 -9.70
CA ARG A 693 40.66 16.55 -9.65
C ARG A 693 39.38 15.91 -9.06
N PRO A 694 38.69 16.53 -8.10
CA PRO A 694 37.45 15.98 -7.58
C PRO A 694 36.35 16.18 -8.63
N ARG A 695 35.80 15.07 -9.13
CA ARG A 695 34.53 15.03 -9.84
C ARG A 695 33.60 14.26 -8.90
N GLU A 696 32.68 15.00 -8.27
CA GLU A 696 31.53 14.41 -7.60
C GLU A 696 30.73 13.63 -8.67
N ASP A 697 30.20 12.45 -8.31
CA ASP A 697 29.47 11.47 -9.15
C ASP A 697 30.22 10.20 -9.59
N GLU A 698 30.95 9.55 -8.68
CA GLU A 698 31.14 8.08 -8.75
C GLU A 698 30.82 7.46 -7.36
N PRO A 699 29.94 6.45 -7.26
CA PRO A 699 29.74 5.71 -6.03
C PRO A 699 31.04 4.95 -5.71
N GLU A 700 31.52 5.04 -4.47
CA GLU A 700 32.68 4.27 -4.02
C GLU A 700 32.43 2.77 -4.29
N PRO A 701 33.43 2.02 -4.82
CA PRO A 701 33.30 0.58 -5.00
C PRO A 701 33.05 -0.05 -3.63
N GLN A 702 31.87 -0.65 -3.46
CA GLN A 702 31.51 -1.39 -2.27
C GLN A 702 32.58 -2.45 -2.02
N PRO A 703 33.11 -2.59 -0.80
CA PRO A 703 34.05 -3.65 -0.49
C PRO A 703 33.40 -5.00 -0.82
N GLU A 704 34.10 -5.84 -1.60
CA GLU A 704 33.68 -7.22 -1.83
C GLU A 704 33.42 -7.87 -0.46
N GLU A 705 32.15 -8.15 -0.14
CA GLU A 705 31.78 -8.89 1.06
C GLU A 705 32.39 -10.28 0.92
N LYS A 706 33.47 -10.52 1.66
CA LYS A 706 34.02 -11.86 1.82
C LYS A 706 32.88 -12.76 2.30
N PRO A 707 32.68 -13.94 1.68
CA PRO A 707 31.66 -14.87 2.15
C PRO A 707 31.90 -15.12 3.63
N GLU A 708 30.88 -14.83 4.45
CA GLU A 708 31.00 -14.97 5.89
C GLU A 708 31.38 -16.42 6.22
N PRO A 709 32.31 -16.65 7.17
CA PRO A 709 32.71 -18.00 7.52
C PRO A 709 31.49 -18.81 7.97
N PRO A 710 31.46 -20.12 7.65
CA PRO A 710 30.28 -20.94 7.85
C PRO A 710 29.97 -21.01 9.35
N HIS A 711 28.69 -20.89 9.70
CA HIS A 711 28.26 -20.63 11.07
C HIS A 711 26.96 -21.37 11.39
N LYS A 712 26.82 -21.84 12.64
CA LYS A 712 25.51 -22.22 13.20
C LYS A 712 24.84 -21.01 13.80
N PHE A 713 23.55 -21.15 14.06
CA PHE A 713 22.97 -20.42 15.16
C PHE A 713 22.32 -21.41 16.13
N VAL A 714 22.24 -21.02 17.39
CA VAL A 714 21.74 -21.83 18.51
C VAL A 714 20.53 -21.09 19.11
N VAL A 715 19.46 -21.84 19.41
CA VAL A 715 18.31 -21.35 20.16
C VAL A 715 18.59 -21.60 21.64
N ASP A 716 18.80 -20.52 22.38
CA ASP A 716 18.98 -20.54 23.82
C ASP A 716 17.68 -20.10 24.50
N ARG A 717 17.20 -20.88 25.47
CA ARG A 717 16.17 -20.43 26.40
C ARG A 717 16.84 -19.58 27.47
N VAL A 718 16.70 -18.28 27.38
CA VAL A 718 17.30 -17.30 28.30
C VAL A 718 16.28 -16.89 29.35
N GLU A 719 16.60 -17.13 30.62
CA GLU A 719 15.87 -16.51 31.72
C GLU A 719 16.27 -15.04 31.84
N VAL A 720 15.28 -14.15 31.76
CA VAL A 720 15.47 -12.71 31.92
C VAL A 720 14.77 -12.26 33.20
N HIS A 721 15.55 -11.60 34.06
CA HIS A 721 15.03 -10.92 35.24
C HIS A 721 14.51 -9.55 34.78
N LEU A 722 13.23 -9.30 34.97
CA LEU A 722 12.59 -8.05 34.57
C LEU A 722 12.67 -7.04 35.72
N GLN A 723 13.68 -6.17 35.70
CA GLN A 723 13.92 -5.18 36.75
C GLN A 723 13.79 -3.74 36.27
N ALA A 724 13.90 -3.50 34.96
CA ALA A 724 13.79 -2.18 34.34
C ALA A 724 12.43 -1.51 34.58
N GLN A 725 12.39 -0.21 34.31
CA GLN A 725 11.15 0.55 34.25
C GLN A 725 10.48 0.35 32.89
N LEU A 726 9.15 0.33 32.90
CA LEU A 726 8.29 0.25 31.72
C LEU A 726 7.41 1.50 31.66
N PHE A 727 7.41 2.16 30.52
CA PHE A 727 6.49 3.26 30.24
C PHE A 727 5.88 3.10 28.86
N VAL A 728 4.56 3.30 28.78
CA VAL A 728 3.80 3.18 27.54
C VAL A 728 3.16 4.54 27.25
N VAL A 729 3.34 5.01 26.01
CA VAL A 729 2.79 6.28 25.55
C VAL A 729 2.26 6.12 24.13
N ASP A 730 1.05 6.58 23.86
CA ASP A 730 0.45 6.48 22.52
C ASP A 730 0.99 7.57 21.58
N MET A 731 1.93 7.17 20.71
CA MET A 731 2.56 7.98 19.67
C MET A 731 2.25 7.47 18.24
N GLU A 732 1.17 6.69 18.08
CA GLU A 732 0.80 6.08 16.80
C GLU A 732 0.28 7.08 15.76
N GLY A 733 -0.15 8.28 16.18
CA GLY A 733 -0.56 9.33 15.24
C GLY A 733 -1.80 8.95 14.43
N LEU A 734 -2.85 8.46 15.10
CA LEU A 734 -4.12 8.04 14.51
C LEU A 734 -5.31 8.79 15.11
N SER A 735 -6.39 8.92 14.34
CA SER A 735 -7.64 9.50 14.84
C SER A 735 -8.30 8.58 15.85
N ASP A 736 -8.84 9.19 16.91
CA ASP A 736 -9.53 8.49 17.98
C ASP A 736 -11.03 8.33 17.69
N GLY A 737 -11.72 7.58 18.54
CA GLY A 737 -13.14 7.31 18.38
C GLY A 737 -13.99 8.57 18.36
N ARG A 738 -13.62 9.58 19.16
CA ARG A 738 -14.30 10.87 19.19
C ARG A 738 -14.19 11.58 17.84
N ALA A 739 -13.01 11.61 17.24
CA ALA A 739 -12.80 12.20 15.93
C ALA A 739 -13.55 11.45 14.82
N LEU A 740 -13.50 10.11 14.81
CA LEU A 740 -14.27 9.30 13.84
C LEU A 740 -15.77 9.64 13.90
N LYS A 741 -16.33 9.65 15.12
CA LYS A 741 -17.75 9.97 15.39
C LYS A 741 -18.10 11.44 15.12
N THR A 742 -17.13 12.32 14.94
CA THR A 742 -17.34 13.74 14.61
C THR A 742 -17.18 14.02 13.11
N ILE A 743 -16.19 13.39 12.48
CA ILE A 743 -15.82 13.62 11.07
C ILE A 743 -16.80 12.92 10.13
N LEU A 744 -17.20 11.66 10.41
CA LEU A 744 -18.10 10.90 9.54
C LEU A 744 -19.48 11.55 9.37
N PRO A 745 -20.14 12.07 10.42
CA PRO A 745 -21.38 12.81 10.25
C PRO A 745 -21.24 14.11 9.46
N GLN A 746 -20.07 14.76 9.47
CA GLN A 746 -19.81 15.96 8.68
C GLN A 746 -19.54 15.65 7.21
N ILE A 747 -18.85 14.55 6.91
CA ILE A 747 -18.74 13.98 5.56
C ILE A 747 -20.14 13.67 5.03
N ASN A 748 -21.03 13.16 5.89
CA ASN A 748 -22.40 12.75 5.57
C ASN A 748 -22.48 11.87 4.30
N PRO A 749 -21.80 10.70 4.30
CA PRO A 749 -21.78 9.82 3.14
C PRO A 749 -23.17 9.26 2.85
N ARG A 750 -23.47 8.96 1.57
CA ARG A 750 -24.73 8.33 1.18
C ARG A 750 -24.79 6.88 1.65
N LYS A 751 -23.68 6.16 1.55
CA LYS A 751 -23.49 4.81 2.07
C LYS A 751 -22.15 4.72 2.79
N LEU A 752 -22.14 4.11 3.97
CA LEU A 752 -20.96 3.94 4.80
C LEU A 752 -20.63 2.46 4.94
N VAL A 753 -19.38 2.09 4.68
CA VAL A 753 -18.85 0.76 4.98
C VAL A 753 -17.84 0.90 6.10
N ILE A 754 -18.09 0.21 7.20
CA ILE A 754 -17.18 0.17 8.34
C ILE A 754 -16.46 -1.16 8.30
N VAL A 755 -15.14 -1.09 8.27
CA VAL A 755 -14.23 -2.24 8.21
C VAL A 755 -13.15 -2.08 9.28
N ASP A 756 -12.23 -3.06 9.39
CA ASP A 756 -11.03 -3.03 10.23
C ASP A 756 -11.23 -2.80 11.74
N GLY A 757 -10.74 -3.72 12.56
CA GLY A 757 -10.85 -3.67 14.02
C GLY A 757 -11.74 -4.76 14.62
N PRO A 758 -11.79 -4.84 15.96
CA PRO A 758 -12.56 -5.86 16.66
C PRO A 758 -14.07 -5.58 16.53
N GLU A 759 -14.88 -6.65 16.61
CA GLU A 759 -16.34 -6.60 16.39
C GLU A 759 -17.04 -5.57 17.28
N ASP A 760 -16.54 -5.42 18.50
CA ASP A 760 -17.06 -4.51 19.50
C ASP A 760 -16.80 -3.02 19.12
N ALA A 761 -15.67 -2.72 18.49
CA ALA A 761 -15.34 -1.39 17.97
C ALA A 761 -16.13 -1.06 16.69
N ILE A 762 -16.31 -2.05 15.79
CA ILE A 762 -17.16 -1.93 14.60
C ILE A 762 -18.60 -1.61 15.00
N SER A 763 -19.16 -2.35 15.96
CA SER A 763 -20.52 -2.13 16.47
C SER A 763 -20.68 -0.77 17.15
N ASP A 764 -19.67 -0.31 17.90
CA ASP A 764 -19.66 1.01 18.55
C ASP A 764 -19.68 2.15 17.50
N LEU A 765 -18.85 2.08 16.45
CA LEU A 765 -18.86 3.10 15.39
C LEU A 765 -20.16 3.08 14.59
N ALA A 766 -20.67 1.88 14.25
CA ALA A 766 -21.90 1.72 13.49
C ALA A 766 -23.12 2.27 14.24
N SER A 767 -23.24 1.95 15.53
CA SER A 767 -24.34 2.46 16.37
C SER A 767 -24.26 3.98 16.55
N ALA A 768 -23.05 4.53 16.75
CA ALA A 768 -22.85 5.98 16.83
C ALA A 768 -23.29 6.68 15.53
N CYS A 769 -22.90 6.15 14.36
CA CYS A 769 -23.29 6.74 13.07
C CYS A 769 -24.81 6.66 12.83
N LYS A 770 -25.44 5.50 13.11
CA LYS A 770 -26.89 5.31 12.95
C LYS A 770 -27.73 6.20 13.87
N SER A 771 -27.18 6.57 15.04
CA SER A 771 -27.86 7.45 16.01
C SER A 771 -27.99 8.91 15.54
N VAL A 772 -27.19 9.33 14.56
CA VAL A 772 -27.22 10.70 14.04
C VAL A 772 -28.32 10.86 12.99
N THR A 773 -29.37 11.63 13.32
CA THR A 773 -30.56 11.82 12.46
C THR A 773 -30.24 12.38 11.07
N SER A 774 -29.18 13.19 10.92
CA SER A 774 -28.79 13.79 9.64
C SER A 774 -27.98 12.86 8.73
N MET A 775 -27.56 11.70 9.24
CA MET A 775 -26.68 10.75 8.56
C MET A 775 -27.49 9.64 7.88
N THR A 776 -26.86 8.94 6.93
CA THR A 776 -27.47 7.77 6.28
C THR A 776 -27.72 6.62 7.25
N GLN A 777 -28.79 5.87 7.01
CA GLN A 777 -29.06 4.59 7.69
C GLN A 777 -28.38 3.40 6.97
N ASP A 778 -27.88 3.63 5.75
CA ASP A 778 -27.18 2.63 4.95
C ASP A 778 -25.72 2.47 5.43
N VAL A 779 -25.57 1.86 6.60
CA VAL A 779 -24.28 1.53 7.22
C VAL A 779 -24.05 0.01 7.16
N TYR A 780 -23.01 -0.40 6.45
CA TYR A 780 -22.64 -1.79 6.19
C TYR A 780 -21.40 -2.19 7.02
N THR A 781 -21.42 -3.40 7.57
CA THR A 781 -20.35 -4.00 8.37
C THR A 781 -20.10 -5.42 7.85
N PRO A 782 -19.36 -5.59 6.73
CA PRO A 782 -19.19 -6.88 6.08
C PRO A 782 -18.44 -7.87 6.96
N ALA A 783 -18.93 -9.12 7.00
CA ALA A 783 -18.17 -10.23 7.59
C ALA A 783 -17.03 -10.69 6.66
N LEU A 784 -16.09 -11.47 7.22
CA LEU A 784 -14.99 -12.04 6.46
C LEU A 784 -15.50 -12.89 5.29
N GLY A 785 -15.02 -12.61 4.07
CA GLY A 785 -15.44 -13.30 2.84
C GLY A 785 -16.84 -12.90 2.32
N GLU A 786 -17.61 -12.10 3.06
CA GLU A 786 -18.92 -11.63 2.63
C GLU A 786 -18.79 -10.58 1.53
N LYS A 787 -19.43 -10.81 0.38
CA LYS A 787 -19.50 -9.84 -0.70
C LYS A 787 -20.73 -8.96 -0.55
N ILE A 788 -20.53 -7.72 -0.13
CA ILE A 788 -21.61 -6.72 0.00
C ILE A 788 -21.62 -5.81 -1.21
N LYS A 789 -22.76 -5.76 -1.92
CA LYS A 789 -23.01 -4.77 -2.97
C LYS A 789 -23.51 -3.47 -2.34
N VAL A 790 -22.66 -2.45 -2.37
CA VAL A 790 -22.93 -1.14 -1.76
C VAL A 790 -23.37 -0.14 -2.85
N GLY A 791 -22.73 -0.16 -4.01
CA GLY A 791 -23.06 0.72 -5.13
C GLY A 791 -24.28 0.22 -5.92
N GLU A 792 -25.20 1.13 -6.24
CA GLU A 792 -26.27 0.89 -7.22
C GLU A 792 -25.84 1.41 -8.60
N GLU A 793 -26.31 0.75 -9.67
CA GLU A 793 -26.14 1.25 -11.03
C GLU A 793 -27.03 2.47 -11.26
N THR A 794 -26.60 3.61 -10.76
CA THR A 794 -27.11 4.90 -11.21
C THR A 794 -26.51 5.17 -12.59
N LYS A 795 -27.35 5.10 -13.63
CA LYS A 795 -27.00 5.53 -14.98
C LYS A 795 -26.90 7.05 -14.99
N ASN A 796 -25.71 7.56 -14.71
CA ASN A 796 -25.41 8.99 -14.79
C ASN A 796 -25.03 9.32 -16.23
N PHE A 797 -25.77 10.22 -16.85
CA PHE A 797 -25.47 10.73 -18.18
C PHE A 797 -25.00 12.19 -18.06
N SER A 798 -23.82 12.48 -18.57
CA SER A 798 -23.34 13.86 -18.67
C SER A 798 -23.83 14.45 -19.98
N LEU A 799 -24.68 15.48 -19.89
CA LEU A 799 -25.21 16.23 -21.03
C LEU A 799 -24.67 17.65 -21.00
N ARG A 800 -24.15 18.14 -22.12
CA ARG A 800 -23.81 19.56 -22.28
C ARG A 800 -25.08 20.32 -22.67
N LEU A 801 -25.36 21.45 -22.01
CA LEU A 801 -26.43 22.34 -22.46
C LEU A 801 -25.96 23.06 -23.73
N GLY A 802 -26.71 22.92 -24.82
CA GLY A 802 -26.45 23.64 -26.06
C GLY A 802 -26.73 25.12 -25.94
N ASP A 803 -26.12 25.92 -26.81
CA ASP A 803 -26.19 27.39 -26.76
C ASP A 803 -27.63 27.91 -26.92
N SER A 804 -28.47 27.17 -27.66
CA SER A 804 -29.90 27.48 -27.85
C SER A 804 -30.72 27.41 -26.55
N ILE A 805 -30.37 26.50 -25.64
CA ILE A 805 -30.99 26.38 -24.31
C ILE A 805 -30.43 27.44 -23.38
N MET A 806 -29.11 27.61 -23.36
CA MET A 806 -28.45 28.63 -22.52
C MET A 806 -28.95 30.04 -22.82
N ALA A 807 -29.16 30.38 -24.10
CA ALA A 807 -29.67 31.68 -24.52
C ALA A 807 -31.12 31.94 -24.10
N THR A 808 -31.91 30.91 -23.77
CA THR A 808 -33.33 31.02 -23.44
C THR A 808 -33.67 30.63 -22.00
N LEU A 809 -32.65 30.30 -21.20
CA LEU A 809 -32.78 29.93 -19.80
C LEU A 809 -33.33 31.09 -18.96
N ARG A 810 -34.50 30.90 -18.33
CA ARG A 810 -35.10 31.88 -17.40
C ARG A 810 -35.05 31.35 -15.98
N LEU A 811 -34.19 31.94 -15.16
CA LEU A 811 -34.02 31.60 -13.76
C LEU A 811 -35.10 32.27 -12.91
N SER A 812 -35.73 31.49 -12.03
CA SER A 812 -36.71 31.93 -11.04
C SER A 812 -36.18 31.64 -9.64
N ARG A 813 -36.22 32.62 -8.74
CA ARG A 813 -35.70 32.47 -7.38
C ARG A 813 -36.67 31.70 -6.48
N VAL A 814 -36.17 30.69 -5.78
CA VAL A 814 -36.89 29.86 -4.80
C VAL A 814 -36.02 29.72 -3.55
N ASP A 815 -36.44 30.33 -2.44
CA ASP A 815 -35.65 30.46 -1.21
C ASP A 815 -34.23 31.02 -1.50
N ASP A 816 -33.20 30.23 -1.22
CA ASP A 816 -31.78 30.55 -1.45
C ASP A 816 -31.26 30.08 -2.82
N TYR A 817 -32.10 29.46 -3.65
CA TYR A 817 -31.73 28.87 -4.94
C TYR A 817 -32.36 29.60 -6.13
N GLU A 818 -31.75 29.46 -7.30
CA GLU A 818 -32.31 29.88 -8.59
C GLU A 818 -32.62 28.63 -9.42
N VAL A 819 -33.84 28.57 -9.97
CA VAL A 819 -34.36 27.38 -10.65
C VAL A 819 -34.87 27.76 -12.03
N ALA A 820 -34.50 26.98 -13.05
CA ALA A 820 -35.02 27.10 -14.41
C ALA A 820 -35.53 25.74 -14.91
N TYR A 821 -36.58 25.76 -15.72
CA TYR A 821 -37.04 24.59 -16.46
C TYR A 821 -36.31 24.49 -17.80
N VAL A 822 -35.83 23.28 -18.13
CA VAL A 822 -35.10 22.99 -19.36
C VAL A 822 -35.71 21.77 -20.03
N SER A 823 -36.01 21.87 -21.32
CA SER A 823 -36.48 20.77 -22.16
C SER A 823 -35.83 20.87 -23.53
N GLY A 824 -35.39 19.74 -24.07
CA GLY A 824 -34.64 19.68 -25.31
C GLY A 824 -34.51 18.27 -25.89
N VAL A 825 -33.99 18.19 -27.11
CA VAL A 825 -33.61 16.96 -27.80
C VAL A 825 -32.12 16.72 -27.58
N VAL A 826 -31.75 15.50 -27.25
CA VAL A 826 -30.35 15.11 -27.09
C VAL A 826 -29.77 14.77 -28.46
N ARG A 827 -28.74 15.50 -28.88
CA ARG A 827 -27.96 15.19 -30.08
C ARG A 827 -26.64 14.55 -29.67
N ILE A 828 -26.33 13.42 -30.31
CA ILE A 828 -25.10 12.67 -30.12
C ILE A 828 -24.28 12.91 -31.39
N ASP A 829 -23.18 13.65 -31.26
CA ASP A 829 -22.24 13.88 -32.36
C ASP A 829 -21.24 12.72 -32.40
N PRO A 830 -21.03 12.04 -33.55
CA PRO A 830 -20.08 10.94 -33.65
C PRO A 830 -18.62 11.34 -33.35
N GLU A 831 -18.27 12.63 -33.41
CA GLU A 831 -16.92 13.13 -33.08
C GLU A 831 -16.78 13.62 -31.62
N SER A 832 -17.86 13.67 -30.85
CA SER A 832 -17.86 14.17 -29.47
C SER A 832 -18.32 13.13 -28.45
N ASP A 833 -17.52 12.92 -27.40
CA ASP A 833 -17.85 12.03 -26.29
C ASP A 833 -19.00 12.53 -25.39
N LEU A 834 -19.42 13.80 -25.53
CA LEU A 834 -20.44 14.43 -24.67
C LEU A 834 -21.69 14.83 -25.48
N PRO A 835 -22.85 14.19 -25.24
CA PRO A 835 -24.09 14.56 -25.91
C PRO A 835 -24.56 15.97 -25.55
N VAL A 836 -25.12 16.68 -26.53
CA VAL A 836 -25.57 18.07 -26.38
C VAL A 836 -27.10 18.12 -26.33
N LEU A 837 -27.65 18.80 -25.34
CA LEU A 837 -29.08 19.06 -25.22
C LEU A 837 -29.42 20.35 -25.99
N GLU A 838 -30.15 20.24 -27.09
CA GLU A 838 -30.61 21.35 -27.90
C GLU A 838 -32.12 21.55 -27.78
N ARG A 839 -32.62 22.74 -28.08
CA ARG A 839 -34.06 23.00 -28.05
C ARG A 839 -34.79 22.21 -29.15
N ALA A 840 -35.94 21.64 -28.82
CA ALA A 840 -36.85 21.07 -29.82
C ALA A 840 -37.41 22.18 -30.73
N THR A 841 -36.89 22.32 -31.94
CA THR A 841 -37.50 23.13 -33.00
C THR A 841 -38.69 22.36 -33.56
N PHE A 842 -39.91 22.87 -33.37
CA PHE A 842 -41.08 22.40 -34.12
C PHE A 842 -40.94 22.90 -35.55
N GLY A 843 -40.16 22.20 -36.37
CA GLY A 843 -39.90 22.61 -37.74
C GLY A 843 -38.70 21.91 -38.37
N GLU A 844 -38.54 20.61 -38.15
CA GLU A 844 -37.58 19.79 -38.89
C GLU A 844 -38.05 18.33 -38.89
N THR A 845 -39.20 18.13 -39.55
CA THR A 845 -39.41 16.88 -40.29
C THR A 845 -39.34 17.29 -41.76
N THR A 846 -38.52 16.55 -42.52
CA THR A 846 -38.17 16.73 -43.93
C THR A 846 -37.20 17.88 -44.26
N ALA A 847 -35.90 17.60 -44.17
CA ALA A 847 -34.92 18.05 -45.17
C ALA A 847 -33.69 17.12 -45.13
N ALA A 848 -33.44 16.44 -46.25
CA ALA A 848 -32.20 15.75 -46.57
C ALA A 848 -31.05 16.78 -46.73
N PRO A 849 -29.76 16.37 -46.64
CA PRO A 849 -28.65 17.30 -46.58
C PRO A 849 -28.41 17.95 -47.95
N ALA A 850 -28.30 19.29 -47.97
CA ALA A 850 -27.86 20.04 -49.14
C ALA A 850 -26.45 20.61 -48.88
N GLU A 851 -25.59 20.37 -49.85
CA GLU A 851 -24.19 20.75 -49.96
C GLU A 851 -23.95 22.27 -49.97
N GLU A 852 -22.69 22.60 -49.70
CA GLU A 852 -22.07 23.92 -49.61
C GLU A 852 -22.37 24.84 -50.81
N ALA A 853 -22.63 26.12 -50.53
CA ALA A 853 -22.67 27.18 -51.54
C ALA A 853 -21.42 28.07 -51.45
N ALA A 854 -20.67 28.14 -52.55
CA ALA A 854 -19.73 29.22 -52.87
C ALA A 854 -20.48 30.35 -53.64
N PRO A 855 -19.93 31.58 -53.71
CA PRO A 855 -20.74 32.79 -53.88
C PRO A 855 -20.94 33.26 -55.34
N ASP A 856 -21.96 34.09 -55.44
CA ASP A 856 -22.65 34.72 -56.57
C ASP A 856 -21.80 35.63 -57.48
N ALA A 857 -22.06 35.56 -58.80
CA ALA A 857 -22.04 36.69 -59.72
C ALA A 857 -22.75 36.36 -61.06
N GLY A 858 -23.88 37.04 -61.33
CA GLY A 858 -24.13 37.73 -62.59
C GLY A 858 -24.92 37.06 -63.74
N GLU A 859 -26.19 37.46 -63.85
CA GLU A 859 -27.00 37.75 -65.05
C GLU A 859 -27.46 36.68 -66.07
N ALA A 860 -28.80 36.61 -66.19
CA ALA A 860 -29.67 36.55 -67.39
C ALA A 860 -29.92 35.22 -68.19
N VAL A 861 -31.11 34.62 -67.94
CA VAL A 861 -32.25 34.18 -68.84
C VAL A 861 -31.95 33.78 -70.32
N PRO A 862 -32.65 32.84 -71.04
CA PRO A 862 -33.90 32.05 -70.76
C PRO A 862 -33.92 30.53 -71.15
N LYS A 863 -35.02 29.84 -70.74
CA LYS A 863 -35.86 28.77 -71.39
C LYS A 863 -35.16 27.57 -72.10
N VAL A 864 -35.58 26.31 -71.99
CA VAL A 864 -36.83 25.65 -72.44
C VAL A 864 -36.87 24.20 -71.90
N GLU A 865 -38.09 23.69 -71.65
CA GLU A 865 -38.65 22.31 -71.73
C GLU A 865 -37.67 21.15 -72.11
N ASP A 866 -37.74 19.95 -71.54
CA ASP A 866 -38.90 19.05 -71.59
C ASP A 866 -38.72 17.80 -70.71
N ALA A 867 -39.85 17.16 -70.39
CA ALA A 867 -39.98 15.97 -69.54
C ALA A 867 -39.89 14.64 -70.30
N SER A 868 -39.40 13.58 -69.64
CA SER A 868 -39.81 12.16 -69.80
C SER A 868 -39.16 11.37 -68.64
N ALA A 869 -39.87 10.67 -67.75
CA ALA A 869 -40.79 9.53 -67.85
C ALA A 869 -40.08 8.16 -67.88
N ALA A 870 -40.62 7.24 -67.05
CA ALA A 870 -40.46 5.76 -67.02
C ALA A 870 -39.18 5.22 -66.34
N ASP A 871 -39.14 4.08 -65.62
CA ASP A 871 -40.13 3.16 -65.01
C ASP A 871 -39.34 2.11 -64.18
N GLY A 872 -40.02 1.37 -63.29
CA GLY A 872 -39.59 0.07 -62.70
C GLY A 872 -39.13 0.12 -61.24
N ALA A 873 -39.96 -0.22 -60.22
CA ALA A 873 -40.34 -1.57 -59.73
C ALA A 873 -39.10 -2.38 -59.25
N GLU A 874 -38.95 -2.86 -58.01
CA GLU A 874 -39.78 -3.74 -57.14
C GLU A 874 -39.27 -3.56 -55.67
N ASP A 875 -40.08 -3.33 -54.62
CA ASP A 875 -40.92 -4.25 -53.82
C ASP A 875 -40.27 -4.59 -52.45
N GLU A 876 -40.67 -3.90 -51.37
CA GLU A 876 -40.36 -4.26 -49.97
C GLU A 876 -41.63 -4.30 -49.11
N GLN A 877 -41.70 -5.37 -48.30
CA GLN A 877 -42.82 -5.76 -47.45
C GLN A 877 -43.03 -4.83 -46.24
N LYS A 878 -44.30 -4.48 -46.01
CA LYS A 878 -44.82 -3.72 -44.86
C LYS A 878 -44.89 -4.54 -43.56
N SER A 879 -44.75 -3.82 -42.44
CA SER A 879 -45.34 -4.12 -41.12
C SER A 879 -45.92 -2.80 -40.54
N PRO A 880 -46.87 -2.84 -39.59
CA PRO A 880 -48.13 -2.09 -39.71
C PRO A 880 -48.13 -0.68 -39.10
N VAL A 881 -48.88 0.22 -39.74
CA VAL A 881 -49.23 1.56 -39.27
C VAL A 881 -50.52 1.46 -38.44
N GLN A 882 -50.49 1.95 -37.19
CA GLN A 882 -51.68 2.22 -36.39
C GLN A 882 -52.42 3.42 -36.96
N GLU A 883 -53.70 3.22 -37.28
CA GLU A 883 -54.63 4.26 -37.72
C GLU A 883 -54.92 5.24 -36.57
N THR A 884 -54.65 6.52 -36.80
CA THR A 884 -55.17 7.62 -35.97
C THR A 884 -56.37 8.24 -36.67
N GLU A 885 -57.53 8.17 -36.03
CA GLU A 885 -58.75 8.86 -36.44
C GLU A 885 -58.58 10.40 -36.43
N PRO A 886 -59.30 11.13 -37.30
CA PRO A 886 -59.26 12.58 -37.34
C PRO A 886 -60.05 13.19 -36.18
N VAL A 887 -59.41 14.07 -35.42
CA VAL A 887 -60.04 14.83 -34.33
C VAL A 887 -60.70 16.10 -34.88
N ASP A 888 -61.97 16.29 -34.48
CA ASP A 888 -62.81 17.47 -34.74
C ASP A 888 -62.10 18.82 -34.44
N PRO A 889 -62.22 19.83 -35.30
CA PRO A 889 -61.54 21.13 -35.14
C PRO A 889 -62.19 22.08 -34.11
N SER A 890 -63.12 21.59 -33.27
CA SER A 890 -63.91 22.42 -32.35
C SER A 890 -63.44 22.40 -30.88
N VAL A 891 -62.39 21.66 -30.56
CA VAL A 891 -61.82 21.61 -29.19
C VAL A 891 -60.47 22.34 -29.18
N LEU A 892 -60.40 23.46 -28.45
CA LEU A 892 -59.13 24.12 -28.16
C LEU A 892 -58.18 23.09 -27.52
N PRO A 893 -56.90 23.03 -27.96
CA PRO A 893 -55.97 22.06 -27.40
C PRO A 893 -55.84 22.28 -25.88
N PRO A 894 -55.77 21.19 -25.08
CA PRO A 894 -55.59 21.32 -23.65
C PRO A 894 -54.32 22.12 -23.36
N LEU A 895 -54.46 23.17 -22.55
CA LEU A 895 -53.32 23.97 -22.10
C LEU A 895 -52.28 23.04 -21.45
N LYS A 896 -51.01 23.17 -21.84
CA LYS A 896 -49.92 22.39 -21.24
C LYS A 896 -49.92 22.58 -19.72
N PRO A 897 -49.82 21.50 -18.92
CA PRO A 897 -49.82 21.61 -17.47
C PRO A 897 -48.60 22.41 -17.01
N SER A 898 -48.82 23.50 -16.27
CA SER A 898 -47.73 24.26 -15.65
C SER A 898 -47.21 23.48 -14.44
N LEU A 899 -45.89 23.21 -14.38
CA LEU A 899 -45.26 22.59 -13.22
C LEU A 899 -45.03 23.67 -12.16
N PHE A 900 -45.60 23.47 -10.97
CA PHE A 900 -45.40 24.35 -9.82
C PHE A 900 -44.44 23.70 -8.83
N ILE A 901 -43.44 24.46 -8.37
CA ILE A 901 -42.52 24.02 -7.32
C ILE A 901 -43.06 24.51 -5.98
N GLY A 902 -43.17 23.59 -5.01
CA GLY A 902 -43.73 23.84 -3.68
C GLY A 902 -45.22 23.50 -3.55
N ASP A 903 -45.72 23.46 -2.30
CA ASP A 903 -47.13 23.19 -1.98
C ASP A 903 -47.86 24.52 -1.68
N LEU A 904 -48.90 24.88 -2.46
CA LEU A 904 -49.72 26.05 -2.15
C LEU A 904 -50.46 25.85 -0.82
N ARG A 905 -50.26 26.77 0.12
CA ARG A 905 -51.09 26.89 1.31
C ARG A 905 -52.25 27.83 0.99
N LEU A 906 -53.48 27.31 0.95
CA LEU A 906 -54.67 28.13 0.66
C LEU A 906 -54.86 29.30 1.65
N ALA A 907 -54.30 29.20 2.86
CA ALA A 907 -54.25 30.30 3.82
C ALA A 907 -53.40 31.49 3.32
N LEU A 908 -52.23 31.23 2.72
CA LEU A 908 -51.38 32.27 2.12
C LEU A 908 -52.03 32.87 0.87
N LEU A 909 -52.72 32.03 0.07
CA LEU A 909 -53.52 32.51 -1.06
C LEU A 909 -54.63 33.46 -0.60
N LYS A 910 -55.35 33.12 0.48
CA LYS A 910 -56.38 33.97 1.07
C LYS A 910 -55.80 35.31 1.56
N GLU A 911 -54.65 35.28 2.24
CA GLU A 911 -53.95 36.50 2.68
C GLU A 911 -53.53 37.38 1.49
N ARG A 912 -53.00 36.77 0.42
CA ARG A 912 -52.65 37.49 -0.81
C ARG A 912 -53.87 38.08 -1.50
N LEU A 913 -54.96 37.33 -1.62
CA LEU A 913 -56.22 37.82 -2.21
C LEU A 913 -56.83 38.97 -1.40
N ALA A 914 -56.75 38.89 -0.05
CA ALA A 914 -57.16 39.98 0.83
C ALA A 914 -56.33 41.25 0.62
N SER A 915 -55.01 41.14 0.36
CA SER A 915 -54.16 42.30 0.05
C SER A 915 -54.57 43.01 -1.26
N ILE A 916 -55.17 42.29 -2.21
CA ILE A 916 -55.67 42.82 -3.49
C ILE A 916 -57.20 43.10 -3.39
N LYS A 917 -57.76 43.07 -2.17
CA LYS A 917 -59.18 43.32 -1.86
C LYS A 917 -60.16 42.37 -2.58
N VAL A 918 -59.72 41.18 -2.98
CA VAL A 918 -60.60 40.14 -3.51
C VAL A 918 -61.19 39.35 -2.32
N PRO A 919 -62.52 39.35 -2.12
CA PRO A 919 -63.14 38.60 -1.02
C PRO A 919 -62.93 37.10 -1.24
N SER A 920 -62.54 36.36 -0.21
CA SER A 920 -62.35 34.91 -0.31
C SER A 920 -62.68 34.18 0.99
N GLU A 921 -63.39 33.06 0.87
CA GLU A 921 -63.91 32.27 1.99
C GLU A 921 -63.63 30.78 1.79
N PHE A 922 -63.42 30.07 2.89
CA PHE A 922 -63.25 28.61 2.87
C PHE A 922 -64.63 27.96 2.93
N THR A 923 -64.96 27.12 1.95
CA THR A 923 -66.26 26.45 1.84
C THR A 923 -66.17 24.94 2.07
N GLY A 924 -65.02 24.44 2.54
CA GLY A 924 -64.77 23.03 2.88
C GLY A 924 -63.26 22.72 3.01
N GLU A 925 -62.91 21.48 3.35
CA GLU A 925 -61.50 21.06 3.37
C GLU A 925 -60.89 21.15 1.96
N GLY A 926 -59.84 21.97 1.83
CA GLY A 926 -59.10 22.09 0.57
C GLY A 926 -59.76 22.92 -0.53
N MET A 927 -60.79 23.74 -0.23
CA MET A 927 -61.43 24.63 -1.22
C MET A 927 -61.52 26.07 -0.72
N LEU A 928 -61.04 27.02 -1.54
CA LEU A 928 -61.16 28.46 -1.33
C LEU A 928 -62.03 29.06 -2.45
N VAL A 929 -63.15 29.69 -2.08
CA VAL A 929 -64.02 30.38 -3.05
C VAL A 929 -63.73 31.87 -3.01
N CYS A 930 -63.39 32.41 -4.17
CA CYS A 930 -63.08 33.81 -4.41
C CYS A 930 -64.32 34.50 -5.01
N GLY A 931 -64.75 35.60 -4.39
CA GLY A 931 -65.78 36.48 -4.93
C GLY A 931 -65.22 37.42 -6.01
N PRO A 932 -66.08 38.26 -6.60
CA PRO A 932 -65.71 39.10 -7.73
C PRO A 932 -64.54 40.03 -7.38
N ALA A 933 -63.56 40.08 -8.27
CA ALA A 933 -62.40 40.94 -8.12
C ALA A 933 -62.83 42.41 -8.29
N PRO A 934 -62.39 43.32 -7.41
CA PRO A 934 -62.71 44.72 -7.57
C PRO A 934 -62.03 45.29 -8.83
N PRO A 935 -62.59 46.33 -9.47
CA PRO A 935 -62.03 46.93 -10.69
C PRO A 935 -60.56 47.33 -10.59
N GLU A 936 -60.06 47.68 -9.39
CA GLU A 936 -58.64 47.97 -9.19
C GLU A 936 -57.72 46.73 -9.32
N ALA A 937 -58.23 45.53 -9.05
CA ALA A 937 -57.44 44.30 -9.04
C ALA A 937 -57.06 43.82 -10.45
N PHE A 938 -57.89 44.11 -11.46
CA PHE A 938 -57.62 43.83 -12.87
C PHE A 938 -57.32 45.08 -13.71
N GLY A 939 -57.34 46.26 -13.09
CA GLY A 939 -56.93 47.51 -13.73
C GLY A 939 -57.96 48.06 -14.73
N TYR A 940 -59.24 48.06 -14.37
CA TYR A 940 -60.31 48.60 -15.20
C TYR A 940 -60.09 50.09 -15.50
N ASP A 941 -60.00 50.44 -16.77
CA ASP A 941 -59.81 51.82 -17.22
C ASP A 941 -61.16 52.57 -17.31
N PHE A 942 -61.53 53.19 -16.19
CA PHE A 942 -62.74 54.02 -16.08
C PHE A 942 -62.74 55.20 -17.06
N THR A 943 -61.57 55.66 -17.51
CA THR A 943 -61.44 56.83 -18.40
C THR A 943 -61.83 56.49 -19.82
N SER A 944 -61.33 55.37 -20.36
CA SER A 944 -61.73 54.91 -21.69
C SER A 944 -63.16 54.36 -21.73
N ALA A 945 -63.63 53.73 -20.65
CA ALA A 945 -65.02 53.33 -20.50
C ALA A 945 -65.99 54.54 -20.48
N ALA A 946 -65.64 55.61 -19.77
CA ALA A 946 -66.44 56.85 -19.74
C ALA A 946 -66.55 57.50 -21.12
N GLN A 947 -65.46 57.50 -21.89
CA GLN A 947 -65.47 58.02 -23.26
C GLN A 947 -66.37 57.19 -24.19
N ARG A 948 -66.35 55.86 -24.08
CA ARG A 948 -67.25 54.97 -24.85
C ARG A 948 -68.72 55.15 -24.47
N ALA A 949 -69.01 55.33 -23.19
CA ALA A 949 -70.37 55.48 -22.67
C ALA A 949 -70.92 56.92 -22.76
N GLY A 950 -70.14 57.89 -23.29
CA GLY A 950 -70.54 59.29 -23.40
C GLY A 950 -70.67 60.01 -22.05
N ILE A 951 -70.00 59.53 -21.01
CA ILE A 951 -70.06 60.07 -19.65
C ILE A 951 -69.05 61.22 -19.51
N ASP A 952 -69.52 62.39 -19.04
CA ASP A 952 -68.68 63.58 -18.91
C ASP A 952 -67.66 63.44 -17.77
N VAL A 953 -66.41 63.20 -18.16
CA VAL A 953 -65.27 62.98 -17.27
C VAL A 953 -64.92 64.22 -16.43
N ARG A 954 -65.42 65.42 -16.81
CA ARG A 954 -65.18 66.68 -16.08
C ARG A 954 -65.95 66.77 -14.76
N LYS A 955 -66.97 65.93 -14.55
CA LYS A 955 -67.74 65.85 -13.29
C LYS A 955 -66.98 65.19 -12.13
N GLY A 956 -65.74 64.77 -12.37
CA GLY A 956 -64.82 64.25 -11.36
C GLY A 956 -64.79 62.73 -11.30
N ALA A 957 -63.65 62.18 -10.87
CA ALA A 957 -63.38 60.73 -10.88
C ALA A 957 -64.39 59.90 -10.07
N LYS A 958 -64.94 60.46 -8.99
CA LYS A 958 -65.96 59.78 -8.17
C LYS A 958 -67.28 59.60 -8.94
N PHE A 959 -67.72 60.64 -9.67
CA PHE A 959 -68.94 60.58 -10.47
C PHE A 959 -68.81 59.58 -11.62
N VAL A 960 -67.67 59.58 -12.31
CA VAL A 960 -67.37 58.64 -13.40
C VAL A 960 -67.34 57.21 -12.89
N ARG A 961 -66.71 57.00 -11.73
CA ARG A 961 -66.62 55.69 -11.09
C ARG A 961 -68.00 55.17 -10.67
N ASP A 962 -68.82 56.00 -10.03
CA ASP A 962 -70.17 55.60 -9.58
C ASP A 962 -71.09 55.30 -10.78
N ALA A 963 -70.94 56.01 -11.90
CA ALA A 963 -71.73 55.79 -13.12
C ALA A 963 -71.35 54.53 -13.91
N LEU A 964 -70.11 54.05 -13.76
CA LEU A 964 -69.56 52.87 -14.47
C LEU A 964 -69.32 51.68 -13.52
N LEU A 965 -69.72 51.80 -12.26
CA LEU A 965 -69.43 50.78 -11.26
C LEU A 965 -70.13 49.46 -11.61
N ASP A 966 -71.37 49.52 -12.10
CA ASP A 966 -72.14 48.34 -12.48
C ASP A 966 -71.52 47.64 -13.71
N GLU A 967 -71.08 48.39 -14.73
CA GLU A 967 -70.36 47.83 -15.90
C GLU A 967 -69.02 47.21 -15.50
N ALA A 968 -68.27 47.88 -14.60
CA ALA A 968 -67.01 47.38 -14.10
C ALA A 968 -67.17 46.11 -13.23
N MET A 969 -68.26 46.04 -12.46
CA MET A 969 -68.60 44.85 -11.67
C MET A 969 -69.11 43.71 -12.55
N GLU A 970 -69.80 43.99 -13.65
CA GLU A 970 -70.20 42.97 -14.64
C GLU A 970 -68.98 42.38 -15.35
N ALA A 971 -67.98 43.23 -15.69
CA ALA A 971 -66.70 42.80 -16.25
C ALA A 971 -65.85 41.95 -15.29
N SER A 972 -66.01 42.13 -13.98
CA SER A 972 -65.32 41.30 -12.97
C SER A 972 -65.66 39.81 -13.13
N GLY A 973 -66.85 39.48 -13.64
CA GLY A 973 -67.29 38.10 -13.85
C GLY A 973 -67.76 37.39 -12.56
N GLY A 974 -67.92 36.07 -12.66
CA GLY A 974 -68.47 35.23 -11.59
C GLY A 974 -67.47 34.81 -10.50
N ARG A 975 -67.95 34.02 -9.53
CA ARG A 975 -67.13 33.43 -8.47
C ARG A 975 -66.16 32.39 -9.03
N VAL A 976 -64.98 32.28 -8.42
CA VAL A 976 -63.92 31.34 -8.81
C VAL A 976 -63.56 30.48 -7.62
N ALA A 977 -63.55 29.17 -7.79
CA ALA A 977 -63.14 28.21 -6.76
C ALA A 977 -61.70 27.75 -7.03
N VAL A 978 -60.87 27.74 -5.99
CA VAL A 978 -59.54 27.13 -5.99
C VAL A 978 -59.57 25.91 -5.10
N ARG A 979 -59.44 24.72 -5.70
CA ARG A 979 -59.49 23.43 -5.01
C ARG A 979 -58.13 22.74 -5.03
N LYS A 980 -57.67 22.27 -3.88
CA LYS A 980 -56.54 21.35 -3.77
C LYS A 980 -57.06 19.91 -3.91
N VAL A 981 -56.72 19.25 -5.02
CA VAL A 981 -57.23 17.91 -5.36
C VAL A 981 -56.22 16.82 -4.95
N GLY A 982 -54.97 17.19 -4.66
CA GLY A 982 -53.94 16.29 -4.15
C GLY A 982 -52.64 17.05 -3.86
N ARG A 983 -51.57 16.34 -3.46
CA ARG A 983 -50.24 16.94 -3.29
C ARG A 983 -49.74 17.44 -4.64
N GLY A 984 -49.42 18.74 -4.75
CA GLY A 984 -49.00 19.37 -6.01
C GLY A 984 -50.07 19.53 -7.10
N ARG A 985 -51.37 19.22 -6.84
CA ARG A 985 -52.45 19.38 -7.84
C ARG A 985 -53.51 20.37 -7.35
N LEU A 986 -53.62 21.49 -8.06
CA LEU A 986 -54.61 22.55 -7.84
C LEU A 986 -55.51 22.67 -9.07
N VAL A 987 -56.79 22.89 -8.82
CA VAL A 987 -57.79 23.16 -9.86
C VAL A 987 -58.41 24.52 -9.56
N VAL A 988 -58.35 25.42 -10.53
CA VAL A 988 -59.05 26.71 -10.50
C VAL A 988 -60.25 26.59 -11.41
N GLU A 989 -61.45 26.64 -10.86
CA GLU A 989 -62.72 26.47 -11.57
C GLU A 989 -63.51 27.78 -11.50
N GLY A 990 -63.95 28.29 -12.62
CA GLY A 990 -64.76 29.51 -12.69
C GLY A 990 -65.06 29.89 -14.13
N GLY A 991 -66.08 30.73 -14.31
CA GLY A 991 -66.37 31.30 -15.62
C GLY A 991 -65.20 32.17 -16.13
N PRO A 992 -64.92 32.20 -17.44
CA PRO A 992 -63.86 33.03 -18.00
C PRO A 992 -64.24 34.52 -17.87
N GLY A 993 -63.73 35.18 -16.82
CA GLY A 993 -63.91 36.60 -16.54
C GLY A 993 -62.72 37.14 -15.73
N GLU A 994 -62.68 38.45 -15.46
CA GLU A 994 -61.49 39.10 -14.87
C GLU A 994 -61.13 38.53 -13.48
N THR A 995 -62.13 38.11 -12.70
CA THR A 995 -61.91 37.43 -11.41
C THR A 995 -61.11 36.14 -11.58
N TYR A 996 -61.38 35.36 -12.63
CA TYR A 996 -60.64 34.13 -12.92
C TYR A 996 -59.17 34.43 -13.22
N PHE A 997 -58.89 35.47 -14.01
CA PHE A 997 -57.52 35.86 -14.34
C PHE A 997 -56.77 36.44 -13.13
N VAL A 998 -57.42 37.26 -12.31
CA VAL A 998 -56.83 37.82 -11.09
C VAL A 998 -56.49 36.71 -10.09
N VAL A 999 -57.42 35.78 -9.83
CA VAL A 999 -57.20 34.65 -8.92
C VAL A 999 -56.10 33.73 -9.45
N ARG A 1000 -56.10 33.44 -10.76
CA ARG A 1000 -55.05 32.66 -11.41
C ARG A 1000 -53.68 33.34 -11.30
N LYS A 1001 -53.59 34.65 -11.49
CA LYS A 1001 -52.36 35.44 -11.32
C LYS A 1001 -51.87 35.44 -9.87
N ALA A 1002 -52.77 35.50 -8.90
CA ALA A 1002 -52.42 35.40 -7.48
C ALA A 1002 -51.88 34.02 -7.10
N VAL A 1003 -52.44 32.95 -7.69
CA VAL A 1003 -51.89 31.58 -7.55
C VAL A 1003 -50.49 31.50 -8.15
N TYR A 1004 -50.27 32.06 -9.34
CA TYR A 1004 -48.94 32.10 -9.97
C TYR A 1004 -47.92 32.89 -9.14
N ALA A 1005 -48.30 34.01 -8.53
CA ALA A 1005 -47.38 34.84 -7.75
C ALA A 1005 -46.89 34.18 -6.46
N LEU A 1006 -47.61 33.17 -5.94
CA LEU A 1006 -47.24 32.43 -4.74
C LEU A 1006 -46.39 31.19 -5.03
N HIS A 1007 -46.12 30.89 -6.30
CA HIS A 1007 -45.27 29.80 -6.73
C HIS A 1007 -44.12 30.30 -7.61
N ALA A 1008 -43.02 29.54 -7.59
CA ALA A 1008 -42.01 29.68 -8.63
C ALA A 1008 -42.53 29.10 -9.94
N GLN A 1009 -42.61 29.94 -10.98
CA GLN A 1009 -43.00 29.48 -12.31
C GLN A 1009 -41.79 28.83 -12.99
N ALA A 1010 -41.84 27.52 -13.21
CA ALA A 1010 -41.02 26.85 -14.21
C ALA A 1010 -41.80 26.92 -15.55
N GLY A 1011 -41.34 27.78 -16.46
CA GLY A 1011 -42.04 28.11 -17.72
C GLY A 1011 -42.00 27.04 -18.77
#